data_AF-A0A7X8UR27-F1
#
_entry.id   AF-A0A7X8UR27-F1
#
_cell.length_a   1.000
_cell.length_b   1.000
_cell.length_c   1.000
_cell.angle_alpha   90.00
_cell.angle_beta   90.00
_cell.angle_gamma   90.00
#
_symmetry.space_group_name_H-M   'P 1'
#
loop_
_entity.id
_entity.type
_entity.pdbx_description
1 polymer ?
#
loop_
_entity_poly.entity_id
_entity_poly.type
_entity_poly.pdbx_seq_one_letter_code
_entity_poly.pdbx_strand_id
1 'polypeptide(L)'
;MKTILTFKNRPSQALFLLALVLLSCPSAHAWWNNNWTCRRAVTVESYKPTGLEGADIATVTFHTGGLCRADGADIRVTTANDVLVPSRVIIAGPGDTATVAFALQEGIKDYHVYYGNDKASAEQSAALDIRRGLLLEMWEWNGGQMNTLADVQAALKNSRKLIGRAFRDRIWQRHNPLGPQDRFAAVYTGWLEVRNGGEFVFACSSQNASFILIDDKVIISNGGRHGYQRDASKQAKIDLAPGLHKVTFYHVTSGGEPMAVLAWRPHWEANRRNFMFVPPAAFAQVFNAKAAALEKYGPKVAVDISVARLGETFMSDRYYQRYSFSAGISTDRKDVKWTWKFGDGLAGEGSGVEHVYLLAGEYTVEAAASFEGVHFTARQRVHVDRDWDRVFDTNIDPVQLHGNIVREYDFAKLSSDLLAEAVLLMDRLGDEKALWASADAFLAKDSARASSIREVMEVLTPRYIAAAQARKACDALCKAAEMTKDPAVRSAMWNQAGNTALYRLGAVDEAGNLFDKSAAQMKASPRSSQHRVARIGQADVLRHRGQSSAAMEIYNQLAAEQTPVGGESLARGNFARHVEEYIRTRDHDAAEQCLDEWAQTLPADKLHGYWSLLRARLLIARSLYGEAVMEVRVLLAANDASPYAPELLMEAAIAHKSLNQPDQTRAILERIVKEYSESQTARQAQEMLKAGR
;
A
#
# COMPACT_ATOMS: atom_id res chain seq x y z
N MET A 1 12.88 -7.90 47.41
CA MET A 1 12.41 -9.21 46.94
C MET A 1 11.69 -9.04 45.62
N LYS A 2 12.38 -9.40 44.53
CA LYS A 2 11.85 -9.47 43.16
C LYS A 2 11.11 -10.80 43.03
N THR A 3 9.86 -10.77 42.56
CA THR A 3 9.21 -11.97 42.01
C THR A 3 8.87 -11.68 40.55
N ILE A 4 9.70 -12.25 39.69
CA ILE A 4 9.56 -12.27 38.24
C ILE A 4 8.55 -13.37 37.91
N LEU A 5 7.42 -13.03 37.31
CA LEU A 5 6.55 -14.00 36.64
C LEU A 5 6.80 -13.91 35.13
N THR A 6 7.71 -14.77 34.68
CA THR A 6 7.91 -15.11 33.27
C THR A 6 6.66 -15.79 32.71
N PHE A 7 5.88 -15.09 31.87
CA PHE A 7 4.95 -15.75 30.95
C PHE A 7 5.77 -16.30 29.77
N LYS A 8 5.97 -17.62 29.77
CA LYS A 8 6.52 -18.36 28.63
C LYS A 8 5.55 -18.22 27.44
N ASN A 9 6.03 -17.58 26.37
CA ASN A 9 5.48 -17.70 25.03
C ASN A 9 5.35 -19.19 24.67
N ARG A 10 4.11 -19.68 24.58
CA ARG A 10 3.80 -20.87 23.80
C ARG A 10 3.41 -20.39 22.40
N PRO A 11 3.98 -20.94 21.31
CA PRO A 11 3.44 -20.70 19.99
C PRO A 11 2.01 -21.26 19.99
N SER A 12 1.03 -20.39 19.81
CA SER A 12 -0.35 -20.79 19.58
C SER A 12 -0.36 -21.58 18.27
N GLN A 13 -0.52 -22.90 18.38
CA GLN A 13 -0.93 -23.72 17.27
C GLN A 13 -2.21 -23.09 16.71
N ALA A 14 -2.12 -22.51 15.52
CA ALA A 14 -3.26 -22.01 14.79
C ALA A 14 -4.18 -23.22 14.55
N LEU A 15 -5.28 -23.27 15.29
CA LEU A 15 -6.38 -24.17 14.97
C LEU A 15 -6.88 -23.73 13.60
N PHE A 16 -6.57 -24.53 12.57
CA PHE A 16 -7.20 -24.44 11.26
C PHE A 16 -8.69 -24.66 11.44
N LEU A 17 -9.45 -23.59 11.60
CA LEU A 17 -10.89 -23.58 11.38
C LEU A 17 -11.08 -23.63 9.86
N LEU A 18 -11.00 -24.84 9.30
CA LEU A 18 -11.66 -25.12 8.04
C LEU A 18 -13.12 -24.71 8.26
N ALA A 19 -13.57 -23.66 7.58
CA ALA A 19 -14.99 -23.34 7.54
C ALA A 19 -15.68 -24.52 6.87
N LEU A 20 -16.19 -25.45 7.69
CA LEU A 20 -17.03 -26.53 7.21
C LEU A 20 -18.28 -25.85 6.67
N VAL A 21 -18.38 -25.72 5.34
CA VAL A 21 -19.64 -25.38 4.69
C VAL A 21 -20.58 -26.55 5.03
N LEU A 22 -21.41 -26.36 6.05
CA LEU A 22 -22.57 -27.21 6.28
C LEU A 22 -23.40 -27.07 5.01
N LEU A 23 -23.42 -28.14 4.20
CA LEU A 23 -24.31 -28.31 3.07
C LEU A 23 -25.74 -28.22 3.60
N SER A 24 -26.32 -27.02 3.61
CA SER A 24 -27.75 -26.83 3.75
C SER A 24 -28.39 -27.45 2.51
N CYS A 25 -29.16 -28.53 2.72
CA CYS A 25 -29.99 -29.14 1.70
C CYS A 25 -30.84 -28.03 1.03
N PRO A 26 -31.03 -28.03 -0.31
CA PRO A 26 -31.89 -27.05 -0.97
C PRO A 26 -33.24 -26.99 -0.26
N SER A 27 -33.69 -25.78 0.04
CA SER A 27 -34.92 -25.61 0.80
C SER A 27 -36.10 -26.21 0.00
N ALA A 28 -36.86 -27.12 0.62
CA ALA A 28 -38.03 -27.78 0.02
C ALA A 28 -39.23 -26.83 -0.23
N HIS A 29 -38.99 -25.52 -0.19
CA HIS A 29 -39.98 -24.46 -0.34
C HIS A 29 -40.13 -24.09 -1.80
N ALA A 30 -41.37 -23.81 -2.20
CA ALA A 30 -41.72 -23.39 -3.54
C ALA A 30 -40.95 -22.12 -3.95
N TRP A 31 -40.89 -21.84 -5.24
CA TRP A 31 -40.18 -20.69 -5.77
C TRP A 31 -41.17 -19.55 -5.98
N TRP A 32 -41.13 -18.53 -5.12
CA TRP A 32 -42.05 -17.38 -5.16
C TRP A 32 -42.31 -16.81 -6.56
N ASN A 33 -41.24 -16.55 -7.34
CA ASN A 33 -41.34 -15.97 -8.68
C ASN A 33 -40.21 -16.43 -9.60
N ASN A 34 -40.54 -17.07 -10.72
CA ASN A 34 -39.58 -17.64 -11.66
C ASN A 34 -38.78 -16.61 -12.49
N ASN A 35 -39.17 -15.33 -12.48
CA ASN A 35 -38.36 -14.26 -13.07
C ASN A 35 -37.10 -13.97 -12.25
N TRP A 36 -37.09 -14.32 -10.97
CA TRP A 36 -35.92 -14.27 -10.11
C TRP A 36 -35.19 -15.59 -10.17
N THR A 37 -34.01 -15.58 -10.79
CA THR A 37 -33.30 -16.81 -11.12
C THR A 37 -32.42 -17.36 -10.00
N CYS A 38 -32.19 -16.57 -8.95
CA CYS A 38 -31.34 -16.91 -7.81
C CYS A 38 -32.07 -16.68 -6.49
N ARG A 39 -31.83 -17.55 -5.50
CA ARG A 39 -32.22 -17.30 -4.11
C ARG A 39 -31.18 -17.81 -3.11
N ARG A 40 -31.25 -17.30 -1.88
CA ARG A 40 -30.57 -17.87 -0.72
C ARG A 40 -31.57 -17.97 0.44
N ALA A 41 -31.57 -19.09 1.15
CA ALA A 41 -32.29 -19.18 2.42
C ALA A 41 -31.63 -18.27 3.46
N VAL A 42 -32.44 -17.66 4.32
CA VAL A 42 -32.02 -16.68 5.31
C VAL A 42 -32.65 -17.04 6.65
N THR A 43 -31.83 -17.19 7.69
CA THR A 43 -32.32 -17.56 9.03
C THR A 43 -31.99 -16.47 10.06
N VAL A 44 -32.97 -16.16 10.91
CA VAL A 44 -32.87 -15.23 12.04
C VAL A 44 -32.81 -16.04 13.34
N GLU A 45 -31.61 -16.18 13.92
CA GLU A 45 -31.35 -17.13 15.01
C GLU A 45 -32.09 -16.81 16.32
N SER A 46 -32.41 -15.54 16.59
CA SER A 46 -33.09 -15.12 17.83
C SER A 46 -33.92 -13.83 17.65
N TYR A 47 -35.17 -13.98 17.26
CA TYR A 47 -36.12 -12.86 17.19
C TYR A 47 -37.15 -12.93 18.33
N LYS A 48 -37.26 -11.83 19.07
CA LYS A 48 -38.38 -11.52 19.96
C LYS A 48 -38.85 -10.10 19.62
N PRO A 49 -40.15 -9.86 19.40
CA PRO A 49 -40.66 -8.53 19.10
C PRO A 49 -40.25 -7.52 20.17
N THR A 50 -39.76 -6.35 19.74
CA THR A 50 -39.30 -5.28 20.65
C THR A 50 -40.44 -4.48 21.25
N GLY A 51 -41.60 -4.46 20.58
CA GLY A 51 -42.76 -3.64 20.95
C GLY A 51 -42.59 -2.14 20.66
N LEU A 52 -41.49 -1.75 20.00
CA LEU A 52 -41.23 -0.36 19.61
C LEU A 52 -42.06 0.03 18.38
N GLU A 53 -42.37 1.32 18.23
CA GLU A 53 -43.08 1.84 17.06
C GLU A 53 -42.35 1.49 15.74
N GLY A 54 -43.11 1.08 14.72
CA GLY A 54 -42.59 0.63 13.43
C GLY A 54 -42.14 -0.83 13.43
N ALA A 55 -41.75 -1.34 12.25
CA ALA A 55 -41.34 -2.73 12.10
C ALA A 55 -39.98 -3.01 12.77
N ASP A 56 -39.88 -4.16 13.44
CA ASP A 56 -38.57 -4.74 13.72
C ASP A 56 -37.92 -5.21 12.42
N ILE A 57 -36.60 -5.08 12.34
CA ILE A 57 -35.86 -5.38 11.12
C ILE A 57 -34.70 -6.32 11.39
N ALA A 58 -34.39 -7.14 10.39
CA ALA A 58 -33.12 -7.85 10.31
C ALA A 58 -32.32 -7.40 9.09
N THR A 59 -31.00 -7.52 9.19
CA THR A 59 -30.08 -7.37 8.06
C THR A 59 -29.43 -8.70 7.70
N VAL A 60 -29.29 -8.97 6.41
CA VAL A 60 -28.49 -10.08 5.87
C VAL A 60 -27.49 -9.56 4.85
N THR A 61 -26.24 -9.99 4.99
CA THR A 61 -25.16 -9.74 4.02
C THR A 61 -24.84 -11.04 3.29
N PHE A 62 -24.72 -10.98 1.96
CA PHE A 62 -24.45 -12.15 1.14
C PHE A 62 -23.72 -11.77 -0.16
N HIS A 63 -23.15 -12.77 -0.81
CA HIS A 63 -22.49 -12.62 -2.10
C HIS A 63 -23.44 -12.92 -3.26
N THR A 64 -23.53 -11.99 -4.21
CA THR A 64 -24.46 -12.06 -5.35
C THR A 64 -23.88 -12.81 -6.55
N GLY A 65 -22.57 -13.06 -6.59
CA GLY A 65 -21.90 -13.71 -7.72
C GLY A 65 -21.97 -12.92 -9.04
N GLY A 66 -22.19 -11.61 -8.96
CA GLY A 66 -22.39 -10.74 -10.12
C GLY A 66 -23.72 -10.99 -10.84
N LEU A 67 -24.64 -11.75 -10.23
CA LEU A 67 -25.94 -12.12 -10.80
C LEU A 67 -27.05 -11.11 -10.43
N CYS A 68 -26.80 -10.25 -9.45
CA CYS A 68 -27.69 -9.18 -9.03
C CYS A 68 -27.43 -7.91 -9.86
N ARG A 69 -28.43 -7.05 -10.02
CA ARG A 69 -28.22 -5.73 -10.63
C ARG A 69 -27.21 -4.92 -9.81
N ALA A 70 -26.43 -4.07 -10.47
CA ALA A 70 -25.41 -3.26 -9.80
C ALA A 70 -25.97 -2.32 -8.71
N ASP A 71 -27.24 -1.92 -8.84
CA ASP A 71 -27.96 -1.09 -7.86
C ASP A 71 -28.70 -1.91 -6.78
N GLY A 72 -28.72 -3.24 -6.91
CA GLY A 72 -29.50 -4.14 -6.05
C GLY A 72 -31.02 -4.05 -6.25
N ALA A 73 -31.52 -3.33 -7.25
CA ALA A 73 -32.95 -3.04 -7.40
C ALA A 73 -33.82 -4.29 -7.63
N ASP A 74 -33.20 -5.41 -8.02
CA ASP A 74 -33.84 -6.71 -8.15
C ASP A 74 -33.88 -7.52 -6.86
N ILE A 75 -33.34 -7.06 -5.73
CA ILE A 75 -33.38 -7.84 -4.49
C ILE A 75 -34.80 -7.84 -3.91
N ARG A 76 -35.31 -9.03 -3.56
CA ARG A 76 -36.58 -9.22 -2.84
C ARG A 76 -36.39 -10.14 -1.66
N VAL A 77 -37.16 -9.93 -0.60
CA VAL A 77 -37.17 -10.83 0.57
C VAL A 77 -38.58 -11.38 0.76
N THR A 78 -38.68 -12.68 0.97
CA THR A 78 -39.94 -13.36 1.30
C THR A 78 -39.81 -14.13 2.60
N THR A 79 -40.93 -14.44 3.23
CA THR A 79 -40.99 -15.50 4.25
C THR A 79 -40.78 -16.87 3.58
N ALA A 80 -40.56 -17.91 4.39
CA ALA A 80 -40.48 -19.29 3.90
C ALA A 80 -41.77 -19.78 3.17
N ASN A 81 -42.90 -19.10 3.38
CA ASN A 81 -44.17 -19.38 2.69
C ASN A 81 -44.40 -18.43 1.49
N ASP A 82 -43.32 -17.91 0.90
CA ASP A 82 -43.34 -17.06 -0.31
C ASP A 82 -44.15 -15.75 -0.19
N VAL A 83 -44.33 -15.25 1.05
CA VAL A 83 -44.97 -13.93 1.27
C VAL A 83 -43.91 -12.84 1.21
N LEU A 84 -44.05 -11.89 0.28
CA LEU A 84 -43.14 -10.75 0.15
C LEU A 84 -43.16 -9.87 1.41
N VAL A 85 -41.98 -9.52 1.92
CA VAL A 85 -41.84 -8.61 3.07
C VAL A 85 -41.24 -7.27 2.66
N PRO A 86 -41.64 -6.16 3.30
CA PRO A 86 -41.00 -4.86 3.10
C PRO A 86 -39.49 -4.98 3.33
N SER A 87 -38.72 -4.49 2.36
CA SER A 87 -37.27 -4.60 2.38
C SER A 87 -36.61 -3.39 1.72
N ARG A 88 -35.36 -3.13 2.12
CA ARG A 88 -34.54 -2.04 1.60
C ARG A 88 -33.11 -2.53 1.42
N VAL A 89 -32.58 -2.34 0.22
CA VAL A 89 -31.15 -2.54 -0.05
C VAL A 89 -30.36 -1.47 0.70
N ILE A 90 -29.53 -1.92 1.63
CA ILE A 90 -28.60 -1.05 2.36
C ILE A 90 -27.44 -0.73 1.45
N ILE A 91 -26.78 -1.75 0.90
CA ILE A 91 -25.68 -1.59 -0.05
C ILE A 91 -25.65 -2.73 -1.07
N ALA A 92 -25.26 -2.41 -2.30
CA ALA A 92 -24.87 -3.35 -3.34
C ALA A 92 -23.47 -2.93 -3.82
N GLY A 93 -22.45 -3.68 -3.41
CA GLY A 93 -21.04 -3.35 -3.48
C GLY A 93 -20.41 -3.10 -2.09
N PRO A 94 -19.08 -2.92 -2.02
CA PRO A 94 -18.11 -3.09 -3.11
C PRO A 94 -17.98 -4.57 -3.54
N GLY A 95 -17.42 -4.80 -4.73
CA GLY A 95 -17.48 -6.09 -5.40
C GLY A 95 -18.91 -6.60 -5.62
N ASP A 96 -19.12 -7.89 -5.39
CA ASP A 96 -20.43 -8.56 -5.49
C ASP A 96 -21.04 -8.86 -4.11
N THR A 97 -20.85 -7.97 -3.14
CA THR A 97 -21.47 -8.06 -1.81
C THR A 97 -22.77 -7.26 -1.78
N ALA A 98 -23.84 -7.79 -1.19
CA ALA A 98 -25.07 -7.06 -0.96
C ALA A 98 -25.50 -7.18 0.50
N THR A 99 -26.07 -6.11 1.05
CA THR A 99 -26.75 -6.13 2.35
C THR A 99 -28.16 -5.59 2.17
N VAL A 100 -29.15 -6.36 2.64
CA VAL A 100 -30.57 -5.98 2.63
C VAL A 100 -31.12 -5.98 4.05
N ALA A 101 -31.88 -4.94 4.38
CA ALA A 101 -32.71 -4.89 5.58
C ALA A 101 -34.14 -5.30 5.22
N PHE A 102 -34.80 -6.06 6.07
CA PHE A 102 -36.17 -6.53 5.84
C PHE A 102 -36.98 -6.55 7.14
N ALA A 103 -38.29 -6.35 7.02
CA ALA A 103 -39.22 -6.41 8.15
C ALA A 103 -39.37 -7.84 8.68
N LEU A 104 -39.27 -7.99 10.00
CA LEU A 104 -39.52 -9.24 10.71
C LEU A 104 -41.02 -9.44 10.99
N GLN A 105 -41.43 -10.70 11.06
CA GLN A 105 -42.80 -11.11 11.37
C GLN A 105 -42.77 -12.02 12.59
N GLU A 106 -43.70 -11.82 13.52
CA GLU A 106 -43.77 -12.61 14.75
C GLU A 106 -43.91 -14.11 14.43
N GLY A 107 -43.10 -14.95 15.09
CA GLY A 107 -43.11 -16.39 14.89
C GLY A 107 -42.37 -16.90 13.65
N ILE A 108 -41.91 -16.02 12.75
CA ILE A 108 -41.17 -16.41 11.54
C ILE A 108 -39.67 -16.22 11.75
N LYS A 109 -38.90 -17.28 11.48
CA LYS A 109 -37.43 -17.29 11.57
C LYS A 109 -36.74 -17.51 10.24
N ASP A 110 -37.44 -18.14 9.29
CA ASP A 110 -36.90 -18.51 8.00
C ASP A 110 -37.50 -17.64 6.89
N TYR A 111 -36.59 -17.11 6.08
CA TYR A 111 -36.82 -16.18 4.99
C TYR A 111 -36.03 -16.63 3.77
N HIS A 112 -36.31 -16.01 2.63
CA HIS A 112 -35.51 -16.16 1.42
C HIS A 112 -35.19 -14.79 0.84
N VAL A 113 -33.97 -14.63 0.35
CA VAL A 113 -33.59 -13.48 -0.48
C VAL A 113 -33.48 -13.91 -1.93
N TYR A 114 -34.20 -13.23 -2.81
CA TYR A 114 -34.26 -13.47 -4.25
C TYR A 114 -33.55 -12.36 -5.02
N TYR A 115 -32.84 -12.73 -6.08
CA TYR A 115 -32.19 -11.81 -7.03
C TYR A 115 -31.99 -12.49 -8.40
N GLY A 116 -31.36 -11.82 -9.36
CA GLY A 116 -31.15 -12.33 -10.70
C GLY A 116 -32.29 -12.05 -11.66
N ASN A 117 -32.90 -10.87 -11.53
CA ASN A 117 -33.92 -10.35 -12.46
C ASN A 117 -33.52 -8.97 -12.97
N ASP A 118 -32.91 -8.92 -14.16
CA ASP A 118 -32.41 -7.68 -14.77
C ASP A 118 -33.51 -6.66 -15.09
N LYS A 119 -34.75 -7.13 -15.28
CA LYS A 119 -35.94 -6.31 -15.60
C LYS A 119 -36.69 -5.80 -14.37
N ALA A 120 -36.32 -6.20 -13.17
CA ALA A 120 -36.98 -5.74 -11.95
C ALA A 120 -36.67 -4.26 -11.66
N SER A 121 -37.70 -3.50 -11.28
CA SER A 121 -37.54 -2.12 -10.76
C SER A 121 -37.61 -2.10 -9.24
N ALA A 122 -36.96 -1.12 -8.60
CA ALA A 122 -37.00 -0.98 -7.14
C ALA A 122 -38.41 -0.66 -6.59
N GLU A 123 -39.26 -0.02 -7.40
CA GLU A 123 -40.63 0.39 -7.06
C GLU A 123 -41.57 -0.79 -6.76
N GLN A 124 -41.23 -1.99 -7.24
CA GLN A 124 -42.03 -3.20 -7.02
C GLN A 124 -41.83 -3.81 -5.61
N SER A 125 -41.00 -3.23 -4.75
CA SER A 125 -40.86 -3.62 -3.34
C SER A 125 -41.52 -2.59 -2.44
N ALA A 126 -42.28 -3.04 -1.43
CA ALA A 126 -42.80 -2.13 -0.41
C ALA A 126 -41.62 -1.48 0.33
N ALA A 127 -41.57 -0.15 0.33
CA ALA A 127 -40.48 0.59 0.97
C ALA A 127 -40.47 0.33 2.49
N LEU A 128 -39.34 -0.16 3.00
CA LEU A 128 -39.14 -0.35 4.43
C LEU A 128 -38.76 0.98 5.10
N ASP A 129 -39.61 1.46 5.98
CA ASP A 129 -39.29 2.56 6.91
C ASP A 129 -38.39 2.03 8.04
N ILE A 130 -37.11 2.37 8.00
CA ILE A 130 -36.11 1.91 8.96
C ILE A 130 -36.14 2.80 10.19
N ARG A 131 -36.75 2.29 11.26
CA ARG A 131 -36.79 2.93 12.59
C ARG A 131 -35.94 2.23 13.65
N ARG A 132 -34.80 1.68 13.21
CA ARG A 132 -33.90 0.88 14.03
C ARG A 132 -32.44 1.23 13.73
N GLY A 133 -31.57 0.99 14.70
CA GLY A 133 -30.13 1.11 14.61
C GLY A 133 -29.66 2.53 14.34
N LEU A 134 -28.45 2.61 13.80
CA LEU A 134 -27.81 3.83 13.33
C LEU A 134 -27.26 3.57 11.93
N LEU A 135 -27.97 4.06 10.92
CA LEU A 135 -27.59 3.92 9.52
C LEU A 135 -26.68 5.05 9.10
N LEU A 136 -25.49 4.72 8.61
CA LEU A 136 -24.57 5.65 7.94
C LEU A 136 -24.80 5.62 6.43
N GLU A 137 -24.94 6.78 5.82
CA GLU A 137 -24.84 6.98 4.38
C GLU A 137 -23.64 7.87 4.07
N MET A 138 -22.78 7.45 3.14
CA MET A 138 -21.61 8.22 2.73
C MET A 138 -21.72 8.67 1.29
N TRP A 139 -21.38 9.92 1.05
CA TRP A 139 -21.58 10.62 -0.21
C TRP A 139 -20.29 11.29 -0.63
N GLU A 140 -20.06 11.31 -1.94
CA GLU A 140 -18.97 12.10 -2.50
C GLU A 140 -19.22 13.59 -2.26
N TRP A 141 -18.20 14.32 -1.83
CA TRP A 141 -18.27 15.77 -1.63
C TRP A 141 -17.47 16.53 -2.69
N ASN A 142 -18.20 17.05 -3.68
CA ASN A 142 -17.63 17.78 -4.83
C ASN A 142 -17.33 19.26 -4.54
N GLY A 143 -17.32 19.68 -3.28
CA GLY A 143 -17.20 21.07 -2.87
C GLY A 143 -18.55 21.75 -2.67
N GLY A 144 -18.51 22.99 -2.14
CA GLY A 144 -19.70 23.74 -1.74
C GLY A 144 -19.48 24.52 -0.45
N GLN A 145 -20.48 25.34 -0.09
CA GLN A 145 -20.56 25.95 1.23
C GLN A 145 -20.92 24.89 2.27
N MET A 146 -20.52 25.11 3.52
CA MET A 146 -20.78 24.18 4.63
C MET A 146 -21.06 24.95 5.94
N ASN A 147 -21.51 26.21 5.84
CA ASN A 147 -21.70 27.09 7.00
C ASN A 147 -23.03 26.79 7.71
N THR A 148 -24.02 26.32 6.96
CA THR A 148 -25.35 25.97 7.47
C THR A 148 -25.77 24.57 7.04
N LEU A 149 -26.75 24.00 7.74
CA LEU A 149 -27.36 22.72 7.35
C LEU A 149 -27.96 22.80 5.93
N ALA A 150 -28.57 23.93 5.58
CA ALA A 150 -29.15 24.15 4.26
C ALA A 150 -28.08 24.08 3.16
N ASP A 151 -26.88 24.61 3.40
CA ASP A 151 -25.76 24.50 2.46
C ASP A 151 -25.39 23.03 2.21
N VAL A 152 -25.26 22.25 3.29
CA VAL A 152 -24.90 20.83 3.21
C VAL A 152 -25.99 20.00 2.54
N GLN A 153 -27.25 20.22 2.89
CA GLN A 153 -28.38 19.52 2.27
C GLN A 153 -28.51 19.86 0.78
N ALA A 154 -28.30 21.13 0.39
CA ALA A 154 -28.28 21.53 -1.01
C ALA A 154 -27.12 20.87 -1.77
N ALA A 155 -25.92 20.84 -1.19
CA ALA A 155 -24.76 20.19 -1.76
C ALA A 155 -24.96 18.67 -1.91
N LEU A 156 -25.56 18.00 -0.91
CA LEU A 156 -25.90 16.58 -0.97
C LEU A 156 -26.97 16.28 -2.02
N LYS A 157 -28.02 17.12 -2.14
CA LYS A 157 -29.03 17.00 -3.19
C LYS A 157 -28.43 17.12 -4.60
N ASN A 158 -27.37 17.89 -4.74
CA ASN A 158 -26.61 18.04 -5.99
C ASN A 158 -25.52 16.97 -6.15
N SER A 159 -25.17 16.23 -5.10
CA SER A 159 -24.19 15.15 -5.15
C SER A 159 -24.76 13.99 -5.98
N ARG A 160 -23.98 13.51 -6.95
CA ARG A 160 -24.43 12.51 -7.92
C ARG A 160 -24.08 11.09 -7.49
N LYS A 161 -23.33 10.89 -6.40
CA LYS A 161 -22.74 9.60 -6.07
C LYS A 161 -22.81 9.28 -4.58
N LEU A 162 -23.66 8.31 -4.24
CA LEU A 162 -23.59 7.57 -2.99
C LEU A 162 -22.36 6.65 -3.04
N ILE A 163 -21.49 6.75 -2.03
CA ILE A 163 -20.33 5.87 -1.85
C ILE A 163 -20.81 4.53 -1.29
N GLY A 164 -21.64 4.56 -0.24
CA GLY A 164 -22.17 3.34 0.38
C GLY A 164 -23.05 3.63 1.58
N ARG A 165 -23.61 2.56 2.15
CA ARG A 165 -24.34 2.60 3.43
C ARG A 165 -23.94 1.44 4.34
N ALA A 166 -23.97 1.66 5.64
CA ALA A 166 -23.75 0.61 6.63
C ALA A 166 -24.43 0.95 7.96
N PHE A 167 -24.88 -0.07 8.69
CA PHE A 167 -25.23 0.13 10.11
C PHE A 167 -23.97 0.29 10.94
N ARG A 168 -24.01 1.20 11.91
CA ARG A 168 -22.91 1.52 12.82
C ARG A 168 -23.35 1.39 14.26
N ASP A 169 -22.40 1.08 15.12
CA ASP A 169 -22.65 0.97 16.55
C ASP A 169 -22.73 2.33 17.25
N ARG A 170 -22.05 3.33 16.68
CA ARG A 170 -21.91 4.67 17.27
C ARG A 170 -21.49 5.69 16.22
N ILE A 171 -21.73 6.97 16.52
CA ILE A 171 -21.16 8.09 15.78
C ILE A 171 -19.81 8.42 16.40
N TRP A 172 -18.81 7.62 16.03
CA TRP A 172 -17.40 7.85 16.32
C TRP A 172 -16.62 7.46 15.07
N GLN A 173 -16.22 8.47 14.32
CA GLN A 173 -15.57 8.32 13.03
C GLN A 173 -14.17 8.93 13.12
N ARG A 174 -13.16 8.14 12.73
CA ARG A 174 -11.78 8.59 12.53
C ARG A 174 -11.23 8.21 11.15
N HIS A 175 -11.96 7.37 10.44
CA HIS A 175 -11.72 6.94 9.06
C HIS A 175 -13.08 6.82 8.35
N ASN A 176 -13.10 6.83 7.04
CA ASN A 176 -14.26 6.46 6.23
C ASN A 176 -14.27 4.93 6.04
N PRO A 177 -15.25 4.18 6.59
CA PRO A 177 -15.29 2.72 6.46
C PRO A 177 -15.78 2.23 5.10
N LEU A 178 -16.30 3.10 4.25
CA LEU A 178 -16.95 2.75 2.98
C LEU A 178 -16.24 3.33 1.74
N GLY A 179 -15.13 4.05 1.91
CA GLY A 179 -14.41 4.63 0.77
C GLY A 179 -13.34 5.66 1.14
N PRO A 180 -13.19 6.75 0.35
CA PRO A 180 -12.06 7.67 0.47
C PRO A 180 -12.00 8.38 1.83
N GLN A 181 -10.78 8.57 2.34
CA GLN A 181 -10.54 9.13 3.67
C GLN A 181 -10.68 10.66 3.73
N ASP A 182 -10.86 11.33 2.59
CA ASP A 182 -11.09 12.76 2.49
C ASP A 182 -12.25 13.08 1.53
N ARG A 183 -12.70 14.35 1.57
CA ARG A 183 -13.70 14.91 0.65
C ARG A 183 -14.98 14.07 0.51
N PHE A 184 -15.63 13.82 1.63
CA PHE A 184 -16.92 13.15 1.67
C PHE A 184 -17.89 13.87 2.61
N ALA A 185 -19.16 13.52 2.49
CA ALA A 185 -20.20 13.84 3.45
C ALA A 185 -20.79 12.56 4.03
N ALA A 186 -20.94 12.51 5.35
CA ALA A 186 -21.54 11.41 6.08
C ALA A 186 -22.88 11.86 6.67
N VAL A 187 -23.92 11.06 6.50
CA VAL A 187 -25.24 11.26 7.10
C VAL A 187 -25.53 10.05 7.95
N TYR A 188 -25.54 10.23 9.27
CA TYR A 188 -26.01 9.21 10.18
C TYR A 188 -27.49 9.46 10.48
N THR A 189 -28.32 8.42 10.36
CA THR A 189 -29.72 8.43 10.78
C THR A 189 -29.91 7.28 11.77
N GLY A 190 -30.18 7.59 13.03
CA GLY A 190 -30.41 6.61 14.06
C GLY A 190 -31.71 6.84 14.83
N TRP A 191 -32.13 5.82 15.58
CA TRP A 191 -33.34 5.87 16.39
C TRP A 191 -32.99 5.50 17.84
N LEU A 192 -33.03 6.50 18.71
CA LEU A 192 -32.73 6.36 20.14
C LEU A 192 -33.96 5.81 20.87
N GLU A 193 -33.76 4.75 21.65
CA GLU A 193 -34.75 4.21 22.59
C GLU A 193 -34.58 4.90 23.95
N VAL A 194 -35.39 5.92 24.22
CA VAL A 194 -35.40 6.61 25.50
C VAL A 194 -36.38 5.89 26.43
N ARG A 195 -35.85 5.12 27.39
CA ARG A 195 -36.69 4.41 28.38
C ARG A 195 -37.25 5.33 29.45
N ASN A 196 -36.37 6.19 29.96
CA ASN A 196 -36.70 7.18 30.98
C ASN A 196 -36.48 8.56 30.35
N GLY A 197 -37.57 9.34 30.24
CA GLY A 197 -37.48 10.71 29.75
C GLY A 197 -36.69 11.62 30.70
N GLY A 198 -36.30 12.79 30.22
CA GLY A 198 -35.58 13.81 31.00
C GLY A 198 -34.64 14.67 30.15
N GLU A 199 -33.83 15.50 30.83
CA GLU A 199 -32.84 16.37 30.18
C GLU A 199 -31.66 15.55 29.65
N PHE A 200 -31.39 15.64 28.35
CA PHE A 200 -30.18 15.15 27.72
C PHE A 200 -29.34 16.32 27.23
N VAL A 201 -28.01 16.21 27.38
CA VAL A 201 -27.08 17.15 26.77
C VAL A 201 -26.25 16.42 25.72
N PHE A 202 -26.43 16.79 24.46
CA PHE A 202 -25.60 16.27 23.38
C PHE A 202 -24.40 17.18 23.17
N ALA A 203 -23.27 16.59 22.80
CA ALA A 203 -22.07 17.31 22.39
C ALA A 203 -21.48 16.68 21.13
N CYS A 204 -20.89 17.49 20.27
CA CYS A 204 -20.21 17.00 19.07
C CYS A 204 -18.80 17.54 18.95
N SER A 205 -17.97 16.80 18.21
CA SER A 205 -16.68 17.27 17.73
C SER A 205 -16.48 16.76 16.30
N SER A 206 -16.06 17.64 15.40
CA SER A 206 -15.93 17.29 13.98
C SER A 206 -14.79 18.03 13.30
N GLN A 207 -14.12 17.34 12.38
CA GLN A 207 -13.33 18.00 11.35
C GLN A 207 -14.29 18.66 10.36
N ASN A 208 -14.17 19.97 10.18
CA ASN A 208 -15.10 20.77 9.39
C ASN A 208 -16.56 20.61 9.89
N ALA A 209 -17.55 20.75 9.02
CA ALA A 209 -18.92 21.03 9.44
C ALA A 209 -19.64 19.80 10.00
N SER A 210 -20.38 19.98 11.09
CA SER A 210 -21.38 19.02 11.57
C SER A 210 -22.69 19.66 12.03
N PHE A 211 -23.80 18.96 11.81
CA PHE A 211 -25.14 19.40 12.23
C PHE A 211 -25.89 18.22 12.84
N ILE A 212 -26.48 18.44 14.02
CA ILE A 212 -27.16 17.40 14.78
C ILE A 212 -28.62 17.78 14.95
N LEU A 213 -29.49 16.87 14.55
CA LEU A 213 -30.93 17.00 14.66
C LEU A 213 -31.47 15.91 15.59
N ILE A 214 -32.45 16.26 16.41
CA ILE A 214 -33.30 15.32 17.15
C ILE A 214 -34.74 15.58 16.74
N ASP A 215 -35.46 14.54 16.33
CA ASP A 215 -36.82 14.60 15.77
C ASP A 215 -36.95 15.69 14.69
N ASP A 216 -35.98 15.68 13.77
CA ASP A 216 -35.84 16.60 12.65
C ASP A 216 -35.65 18.10 13.04
N LYS A 217 -35.43 18.39 14.32
CA LYS A 217 -35.08 19.74 14.82
C LYS A 217 -33.58 19.84 15.07
N VAL A 218 -32.94 20.86 14.48
CA VAL A 218 -31.51 21.14 14.69
C VAL A 218 -31.28 21.55 16.14
N ILE A 219 -30.47 20.80 16.88
CA ILE A 219 -30.05 21.13 18.24
C ILE A 219 -28.62 21.66 18.30
N ILE A 220 -27.73 21.21 17.41
CA ILE A 220 -26.35 21.69 17.34
C ILE A 220 -26.01 22.05 15.89
N SER A 221 -25.45 23.26 15.73
CA SER A 221 -24.90 23.76 14.47
C SER A 221 -23.42 24.05 14.65
N ASN A 222 -22.57 23.25 14.01
CA ASN A 222 -21.11 23.38 14.01
C ASN A 222 -20.62 23.54 12.58
N GLY A 223 -21.11 24.58 11.89
CA GLY A 223 -20.79 24.82 10.49
C GLY A 223 -19.40 25.42 10.25
N GLY A 224 -18.94 25.30 9.01
CA GLY A 224 -17.73 25.94 8.51
C GLY A 224 -16.50 25.03 8.49
N ARG A 225 -15.37 25.60 8.03
CA ARG A 225 -14.08 24.91 7.96
C ARG A 225 -13.29 25.17 9.23
N HIS A 226 -13.18 24.15 10.08
CA HIS A 226 -12.40 24.19 11.32
C HIS A 226 -11.82 22.81 11.62
N GLY A 227 -10.85 22.75 12.55
CA GLY A 227 -10.39 21.49 13.15
C GLY A 227 -11.39 20.93 14.16
N TYR A 228 -11.23 19.67 14.56
CA TYR A 228 -12.05 19.06 15.60
C TYR A 228 -11.82 19.71 16.98
N GLN A 229 -12.90 19.84 17.75
CA GLN A 229 -12.86 20.39 19.10
C GLN A 229 -12.21 19.39 20.06
N ARG A 230 -11.33 19.87 20.95
CA ARG A 230 -10.69 19.07 22.01
C ARG A 230 -11.51 19.04 23.31
N ASP A 231 -12.69 19.65 23.30
CA ASP A 231 -13.61 19.79 24.42
C ASP A 231 -15.07 19.60 23.98
N ALA A 232 -16.01 19.71 24.92
CA ALA A 232 -17.45 19.65 24.67
C ALA A 232 -18.08 21.05 24.48
N SER A 233 -17.33 22.03 23.95
CA SER A 233 -17.84 23.41 23.75
C SER A 233 -19.02 23.48 22.77
N LYS A 234 -19.14 22.52 21.85
CA LYS A 234 -20.26 22.38 20.92
C LYS A 234 -21.27 21.40 21.50
N GLN A 235 -22.22 21.93 22.26
CA GLN A 235 -23.22 21.15 22.96
C GLN A 235 -24.59 21.83 22.97
N ALA A 236 -25.65 21.04 23.14
CA ALA A 236 -27.01 21.53 23.30
C ALA A 236 -27.80 20.65 24.26
N LYS A 237 -28.77 21.26 24.94
CA LYS A 237 -29.69 20.58 25.85
C LYS A 237 -31.03 20.34 25.16
N ILE A 238 -31.66 19.22 25.47
CA ILE A 238 -33.01 18.89 25.02
C ILE A 238 -33.69 17.96 26.04
N ASP A 239 -34.99 18.17 26.27
CA ASP A 239 -35.80 17.23 27.04
C ASP A 239 -36.42 16.19 26.11
N LEU A 240 -36.20 14.91 26.40
CA LEU A 240 -36.75 13.78 25.65
C LEU A 240 -37.81 13.05 26.47
N ALA A 241 -38.90 12.65 25.84
CA ALA A 241 -39.93 11.83 26.46
C ALA A 241 -39.51 10.35 26.41
N PRO A 242 -40.14 9.45 27.19
CA PRO A 242 -40.02 8.02 26.93
C PRO A 242 -40.54 7.69 25.52
N GLY A 243 -39.77 6.93 24.74
CA GLY A 243 -40.13 6.52 23.39
C GLY A 243 -38.96 6.51 22.41
N LEU A 244 -39.30 6.40 21.13
CA LEU A 244 -38.33 6.48 20.03
C LEU A 244 -38.10 7.92 19.61
N HIS A 245 -36.84 8.33 19.53
CA HIS A 245 -36.42 9.64 19.04
C HIS A 245 -35.44 9.50 17.88
N LYS A 246 -35.69 10.23 16.79
CA LYS A 246 -34.82 10.17 15.61
C LYS A 246 -33.62 11.08 15.81
N VAL A 247 -32.40 10.58 15.62
CA VAL A 247 -31.18 11.38 15.59
C VAL A 247 -30.61 11.40 14.17
N THR A 248 -30.34 12.61 13.65
CA THR A 248 -29.66 12.79 12.37
C THR A 248 -28.37 13.56 12.58
N PHE A 249 -27.23 13.03 12.13
CA PHE A 249 -25.94 13.70 12.20
C PHE A 249 -25.38 13.87 10.79
N TYR A 250 -25.29 15.12 10.35
CA TYR A 250 -24.56 15.48 9.13
C TYR A 250 -23.11 15.78 9.49
N HIS A 251 -22.18 15.21 8.74
CA HIS A 251 -20.76 15.53 8.77
C HIS A 251 -20.27 15.81 7.35
N VAL A 252 -19.48 16.86 7.17
CA VAL A 252 -18.85 17.15 5.89
C VAL A 252 -17.39 17.46 6.13
N THR A 253 -16.50 16.75 5.45
CA THR A 253 -15.08 17.07 5.43
C THR A 253 -14.63 17.43 4.02
N SER A 254 -13.78 18.45 3.93
CA SER A 254 -13.12 18.86 2.68
C SER A 254 -11.61 18.61 2.69
N GLY A 255 -11.11 17.95 3.74
CA GLY A 255 -9.70 17.62 3.97
C GLY A 255 -9.37 17.50 5.46
N GLY A 256 -8.23 16.87 5.75
CA GLY A 256 -7.79 16.54 7.11
C GLY A 256 -8.36 15.21 7.62
N GLU A 257 -8.03 14.84 8.86
CA GLU A 257 -8.52 13.60 9.46
C GLU A 257 -10.05 13.60 9.54
N PRO A 258 -10.75 12.55 9.06
CA PRO A 258 -12.21 12.50 8.99
C PRO A 258 -12.86 12.25 10.37
N MET A 259 -12.55 13.11 11.34
CA MET A 259 -13.05 13.03 12.71
C MET A 259 -14.51 13.49 12.78
N ALA A 260 -15.39 12.66 13.35
CA ALA A 260 -16.73 13.06 13.77
C ALA A 260 -17.19 12.24 14.98
N VAL A 261 -17.69 12.93 16.00
CA VAL A 261 -18.11 12.33 17.26
C VAL A 261 -19.45 12.91 17.70
N LEU A 262 -20.37 12.04 18.10
CA LEU A 262 -21.52 12.40 18.93
C LEU A 262 -21.35 11.79 20.32
N ALA A 263 -21.39 12.64 21.34
CA ALA A 263 -21.44 12.27 22.74
C ALA A 263 -22.72 12.81 23.37
N TRP A 264 -23.10 12.23 24.50
CA TRP A 264 -24.22 12.70 25.29
C TRP A 264 -23.90 12.68 26.79
N ARG A 265 -24.73 13.38 27.55
CA ARG A 265 -24.81 13.30 28.99
C ARG A 265 -26.29 13.15 29.35
N PRO A 266 -26.74 11.96 29.75
CA PRO A 266 -28.14 11.72 30.12
C PRO A 266 -28.46 12.32 31.49
N HIS A 267 -29.75 12.46 31.81
CA HIS A 267 -30.21 13.09 33.06
C HIS A 267 -29.73 12.37 34.34
N TRP A 268 -29.49 11.06 34.25
CA TRP A 268 -29.00 10.25 35.38
C TRP A 268 -27.48 10.37 35.61
N GLU A 269 -26.73 11.03 34.72
CA GLU A 269 -25.31 11.28 34.91
C GLU A 269 -25.08 12.47 35.84
N ALA A 270 -24.70 12.17 37.08
CA ALA A 270 -24.51 13.16 38.14
C ALA A 270 -23.32 14.10 37.89
N ASN A 271 -22.26 13.63 37.23
CA ASN A 271 -21.11 14.46 36.92
C ASN A 271 -21.34 15.27 35.64
N ARG A 272 -21.55 16.58 35.80
CA ARG A 272 -21.81 17.51 34.68
C ARG A 272 -20.69 17.58 33.63
N ARG A 273 -19.48 17.11 33.94
CA ARG A 273 -18.34 17.06 32.99
C ARG A 273 -18.23 15.70 32.28
N ASN A 274 -18.98 14.69 32.70
CA ASN A 274 -18.87 13.34 32.16
C ASN A 274 -19.75 13.20 30.91
N PHE A 275 -19.16 13.46 29.74
CA PHE A 275 -19.75 13.08 28.45
C PHE A 275 -19.32 11.67 28.10
N MET A 276 -20.28 10.86 27.65
CA MET A 276 -20.03 9.51 27.14
C MET A 276 -20.44 9.45 25.67
N PHE A 277 -19.81 8.58 24.88
CA PHE A 277 -20.34 8.26 23.55
C PHE A 277 -21.76 7.70 23.69
N VAL A 278 -22.61 8.00 22.73
CA VAL A 278 -23.94 7.37 22.66
C VAL A 278 -23.70 5.86 22.49
N PRO A 279 -24.08 5.02 23.47
CA PRO A 279 -23.76 3.60 23.44
C PRO A 279 -24.62 2.89 22.39
N PRO A 280 -24.15 1.76 21.82
CA PRO A 280 -24.92 1.02 20.81
C PRO A 280 -26.30 0.60 21.31
N ALA A 281 -26.40 0.25 22.60
CA ALA A 281 -27.65 -0.13 23.25
C ALA A 281 -28.65 1.02 23.43
N ALA A 282 -28.26 2.27 23.18
CA ALA A 282 -29.21 3.39 23.14
C ALA A 282 -29.97 3.45 21.81
N PHE A 283 -29.47 2.81 20.75
CA PHE A 283 -30.17 2.71 19.48
C PHE A 283 -31.10 1.49 19.48
N ALA A 284 -32.29 1.65 18.90
CA ALA A 284 -33.25 0.57 18.78
C ALA A 284 -32.67 -0.63 18.00
N GLN A 285 -32.92 -1.85 18.47
CA GLN A 285 -32.21 -3.04 18.01
C GLN A 285 -32.42 -3.36 16.51
N VAL A 286 -31.33 -3.74 15.84
CA VAL A 286 -31.34 -4.40 14.51
C VAL A 286 -30.93 -5.85 14.70
N PHE A 287 -31.73 -6.79 14.17
CA PHE A 287 -31.43 -8.21 14.24
C PHE A 287 -30.48 -8.64 13.12
N ASN A 288 -29.69 -9.68 13.37
CA ASN A 288 -28.79 -10.24 12.37
C ASN A 288 -29.37 -11.53 11.80
N ALA A 289 -29.31 -11.66 10.48
CA ALA A 289 -29.71 -12.86 9.76
C ALA A 289 -28.51 -13.43 8.98
N LYS A 290 -28.52 -14.75 8.76
CA LYS A 290 -27.47 -15.46 8.02
C LYS A 290 -28.02 -16.01 6.72
N ALA A 291 -27.31 -15.76 5.62
CA ALA A 291 -27.64 -16.35 4.33
C ALA A 291 -26.96 -17.73 4.17
N ALA A 292 -27.69 -18.67 3.60
CA ALA A 292 -27.21 -19.99 3.21
C ALA A 292 -26.62 -19.98 1.79
N ALA A 293 -26.31 -21.18 1.28
CA ALA A 293 -25.75 -21.37 -0.04
C ALA A 293 -26.68 -20.88 -1.18
N LEU A 294 -26.08 -20.53 -2.32
CA LEU A 294 -26.79 -20.12 -3.53
C LEU A 294 -27.65 -21.25 -4.09
N GLU A 295 -28.92 -20.96 -4.36
CA GLU A 295 -29.84 -21.80 -5.11
C GLU A 295 -30.20 -21.11 -6.45
N LYS A 296 -30.36 -21.89 -7.52
CA LYS A 296 -30.81 -21.41 -8.84
C LYS A 296 -32.18 -21.99 -9.20
N TYR A 297 -32.98 -21.22 -9.93
CA TYR A 297 -34.29 -21.67 -10.39
C TYR A 297 -34.20 -22.85 -11.38
N GLY A 298 -35.01 -23.88 -11.15
CA GLY A 298 -35.09 -25.09 -11.97
C GLY A 298 -34.00 -26.13 -11.64
N PRO A 299 -33.75 -27.12 -12.52
CA PRO A 299 -32.77 -28.19 -12.29
C PRO A 299 -31.31 -27.72 -12.48
N LYS A 300 -31.03 -26.44 -12.24
CA LYS A 300 -29.72 -25.83 -12.50
C LYS A 300 -28.81 -26.02 -11.29
N VAL A 301 -27.66 -26.64 -11.54
CA VAL A 301 -26.57 -26.69 -10.57
C VAL A 301 -26.05 -25.29 -10.29
N ALA A 302 -25.99 -24.92 -9.01
CA ALA A 302 -25.37 -23.69 -8.54
C ALA A 302 -23.99 -24.00 -7.94
N VAL A 303 -22.99 -23.23 -8.38
CA VAL A 303 -21.69 -23.16 -7.72
C VAL A 303 -21.71 -21.88 -6.87
N ASP A 304 -21.31 -22.00 -5.61
CA ASP A 304 -21.29 -20.90 -4.67
C ASP A 304 -19.86 -20.66 -4.17
N ILE A 305 -19.44 -19.40 -4.16
CA ILE A 305 -18.12 -18.99 -3.70
C ILE A 305 -18.27 -18.30 -2.35
N SER A 306 -17.58 -18.81 -1.35
CA SER A 306 -17.44 -18.18 -0.04
C SER A 306 -16.05 -17.56 0.06
N VAL A 307 -16.00 -16.31 0.53
CA VAL A 307 -14.78 -15.53 0.68
C VAL A 307 -14.67 -15.10 2.14
N ALA A 308 -13.56 -15.43 2.79
CA ALA A 308 -13.28 -15.01 4.15
C ALA A 308 -11.93 -14.27 4.19
N ARG A 309 -11.93 -13.05 4.72
CA ARG A 309 -10.69 -12.36 5.06
C ARG A 309 -10.10 -13.01 6.31
N LEU A 310 -8.86 -13.47 6.22
CA LEU A 310 -8.17 -14.14 7.33
C LEU A 310 -7.29 -13.18 8.13
N GLY A 311 -6.60 -12.25 7.47
CA GLY A 311 -5.69 -11.34 8.14
C GLY A 311 -5.00 -10.37 7.19
N GLU A 312 -4.27 -9.42 7.78
CA GLU A 312 -3.43 -8.46 7.05
C GLU A 312 -2.04 -8.40 7.66
N THR A 313 -1.04 -8.00 6.88
CA THR A 313 0.29 -7.63 7.38
C THR A 313 0.68 -6.25 6.86
N PHE A 314 1.43 -5.50 7.67
CA PHE A 314 2.00 -4.21 7.27
C PHE A 314 3.48 -4.35 6.90
N MET A 315 3.88 -3.80 5.76
CA MET A 315 5.26 -3.83 5.27
C MET A 315 5.60 -2.51 4.59
N SER A 316 6.53 -1.75 5.19
CA SER A 316 7.15 -0.56 4.60
C SER A 316 6.20 0.54 4.07
N ASP A 317 4.98 0.67 4.64
CA ASP A 317 3.86 1.53 4.18
C ASP A 317 2.71 0.83 3.43
N ARG A 318 2.83 -0.48 3.21
CA ARG A 318 1.89 -1.31 2.45
C ARG A 318 1.12 -2.26 3.34
N TYR A 319 -0.06 -2.65 2.89
CA TYR A 319 -0.88 -3.69 3.51
C TYR A 319 -1.10 -4.84 2.53
N TYR A 320 -0.71 -6.05 2.92
CA TYR A 320 -1.03 -7.26 2.18
C TYR A 320 -2.19 -7.98 2.84
N GLN A 321 -3.10 -8.50 2.04
CA GLN A 321 -4.38 -9.02 2.50
C GLN A 321 -4.48 -10.51 2.22
N ARG A 322 -4.70 -11.30 3.27
CA ARG A 322 -4.82 -12.76 3.18
C ARG A 322 -6.27 -13.19 3.27
N TYR A 323 -6.70 -14.02 2.32
CA TYR A 323 -8.06 -14.51 2.17
C TYR A 323 -8.09 -16.03 2.10
N SER A 324 -9.20 -16.60 2.57
CA SER A 324 -9.61 -17.97 2.27
C SER A 324 -10.75 -17.93 1.26
N PHE A 325 -10.59 -18.73 0.21
CA PHE A 325 -11.61 -19.00 -0.79
C PHE A 325 -12.08 -20.43 -0.62
N SER A 326 -13.39 -20.65 -0.56
CA SER A 326 -13.97 -21.99 -0.60
C SER A 326 -15.17 -22.04 -1.53
N ALA A 327 -15.37 -23.17 -2.21
CA ALA A 327 -16.49 -23.36 -3.11
C ALA A 327 -17.41 -24.51 -2.66
N GLY A 328 -18.70 -24.28 -2.83
CA GLY A 328 -19.75 -25.28 -2.66
C GLY A 328 -20.50 -25.50 -3.96
N ILE A 329 -21.18 -26.64 -4.07
CA ILE A 329 -22.08 -26.97 -5.17
C ILE A 329 -23.44 -27.37 -4.61
N SER A 330 -24.52 -27.01 -5.30
CA SER A 330 -25.89 -27.31 -4.87
C SER A 330 -26.31 -28.78 -5.04
N THR A 331 -25.35 -29.70 -5.11
CA THR A 331 -25.56 -31.15 -5.21
C THR A 331 -24.85 -31.85 -4.05
N ASP A 332 -25.24 -33.08 -3.75
CA ASP A 332 -24.64 -33.92 -2.70
C ASP A 332 -23.34 -34.62 -3.15
N ARG A 333 -22.88 -34.35 -4.39
CA ARG A 333 -21.69 -34.94 -5.00
C ARG A 333 -20.43 -34.64 -4.19
N LYS A 334 -19.59 -35.67 -4.04
CA LYS A 334 -18.30 -35.58 -3.32
C LYS A 334 -17.08 -35.64 -4.23
N ASP A 335 -17.26 -36.14 -5.46
CA ASP A 335 -16.24 -36.34 -6.48
C ASP A 335 -16.00 -35.09 -7.36
N VAL A 336 -16.15 -33.90 -6.79
CA VAL A 336 -16.03 -32.63 -7.52
C VAL A 336 -14.59 -32.15 -7.52
N LYS A 337 -14.03 -31.92 -8.71
CA LYS A 337 -12.72 -31.28 -8.88
C LYS A 337 -12.90 -29.78 -9.04
N TRP A 338 -12.09 -29.02 -8.30
CA TRP A 338 -12.17 -27.57 -8.22
C TRP A 338 -10.91 -26.91 -8.77
N THR A 339 -11.10 -25.90 -9.62
CA THR A 339 -10.03 -24.99 -10.04
C THR A 339 -10.44 -23.54 -9.83
N TRP A 340 -9.45 -22.69 -9.61
CA TRP A 340 -9.63 -21.28 -9.26
C TRP A 340 -8.84 -20.37 -10.17
N LYS A 341 -9.35 -19.15 -10.39
CA LYS A 341 -8.58 -17.99 -10.86
C LYS A 341 -8.87 -16.84 -9.92
N PHE A 342 -7.84 -16.19 -9.38
CA PHE A 342 -8.00 -15.14 -8.37
C PHE A 342 -8.07 -13.73 -8.97
N GLY A 343 -7.93 -13.59 -10.29
CA GLY A 343 -8.03 -12.30 -10.98
C GLY A 343 -6.72 -11.48 -10.99
N ASP A 344 -5.65 -12.00 -10.40
CA ASP A 344 -4.30 -11.41 -10.36
C ASP A 344 -3.29 -12.14 -11.26
N GLY A 345 -3.76 -13.11 -12.05
CA GLY A 345 -2.96 -13.99 -12.90
C GLY A 345 -2.70 -15.37 -12.28
N LEU A 346 -2.93 -15.53 -10.98
CA LEU A 346 -2.74 -16.79 -10.27
C LEU A 346 -3.98 -17.68 -10.33
N ALA A 347 -3.73 -18.97 -10.14
CA ALA A 347 -4.71 -20.03 -10.12
C ALA A 347 -4.44 -20.98 -8.96
N GLY A 348 -5.47 -21.72 -8.55
CA GLY A 348 -5.38 -22.70 -7.47
C GLY A 348 -6.27 -23.90 -7.74
N GLU A 349 -6.12 -24.94 -6.93
CA GLU A 349 -6.89 -26.18 -7.03
C GLU A 349 -7.39 -26.61 -5.64
N GLY A 350 -8.46 -27.39 -5.61
CA GLY A 350 -9.08 -27.88 -4.37
C GLY A 350 -10.29 -27.06 -3.93
N SER A 351 -11.09 -27.61 -3.00
CA SER A 351 -12.33 -26.97 -2.55
C SER A 351 -12.12 -25.75 -1.65
N GLY A 352 -10.91 -25.56 -1.13
CA GLY A 352 -10.50 -24.41 -0.33
C GLY A 352 -9.05 -24.01 -0.61
N VAL A 353 -8.79 -22.71 -0.75
CA VAL A 353 -7.46 -22.15 -1.05
C VAL A 353 -7.22 -20.89 -0.21
N GLU A 354 -6.05 -20.79 0.42
CA GLU A 354 -5.58 -19.52 0.98
C GLU A 354 -4.80 -18.74 -0.08
N HIS A 355 -5.02 -17.42 -0.13
CA HIS A 355 -4.43 -16.54 -1.12
C HIS A 355 -4.08 -15.18 -0.52
N VAL A 356 -2.97 -14.59 -0.94
CA VAL A 356 -2.48 -13.28 -0.52
C VAL A 356 -2.54 -12.33 -1.72
N TYR A 357 -3.31 -11.26 -1.59
CA TYR A 357 -3.26 -10.14 -2.53
C TYR A 357 -2.21 -9.14 -2.05
N LEU A 358 -1.21 -8.90 -2.90
CA LEU A 358 -0.12 -7.96 -2.65
C LEU A 358 -0.51 -6.51 -2.95
N LEU A 359 -1.62 -6.29 -3.65
CA LEU A 359 -2.15 -4.97 -3.99
C LEU A 359 -3.63 -4.88 -3.63
N ALA A 360 -4.08 -3.69 -3.23
CA ALA A 360 -5.49 -3.37 -3.09
C ALA A 360 -6.13 -3.21 -4.49
N GLY A 361 -7.40 -3.56 -4.61
CA GLY A 361 -8.13 -3.47 -5.87
C GLY A 361 -9.37 -4.35 -5.95
N GLU A 362 -10.03 -4.31 -7.10
CA GLU A 362 -11.16 -5.18 -7.43
C GLU A 362 -10.65 -6.40 -8.21
N TYR A 363 -10.91 -7.59 -7.68
CA TYR A 363 -10.48 -8.86 -8.28
C TYR A 363 -11.69 -9.71 -8.65
N THR A 364 -11.72 -10.23 -9.88
CA THR A 364 -12.75 -11.20 -10.28
C THR A 364 -12.26 -12.62 -10.03
N VAL A 365 -12.77 -13.22 -8.97
CA VAL A 365 -12.47 -14.61 -8.60
C VAL A 365 -13.42 -15.54 -9.35
N GLU A 366 -12.87 -16.54 -10.03
CA GLU A 366 -13.63 -17.57 -10.75
C GLU A 366 -13.36 -18.93 -10.11
N ALA A 367 -14.42 -19.66 -9.78
CA ALA A 367 -14.36 -21.06 -9.35
C ALA A 367 -15.00 -21.94 -10.41
N ALA A 368 -14.34 -23.04 -10.78
CA ALA A 368 -14.88 -24.04 -11.68
C ALA A 368 -14.98 -25.40 -10.99
N ALA A 369 -16.20 -25.95 -10.99
CA ALA A 369 -16.49 -27.31 -10.58
C ALA A 369 -16.47 -28.23 -11.81
N SER A 370 -15.87 -29.42 -11.68
CA SER A 370 -15.93 -30.44 -12.73
C SER A 370 -16.16 -31.83 -12.17
N PHE A 371 -17.13 -32.54 -12.77
CA PHE A 371 -17.47 -33.94 -12.49
C PHE A 371 -18.15 -34.53 -13.73
N GLU A 372 -17.95 -35.82 -14.00
CA GLU A 372 -18.51 -36.52 -15.18
C GLU A 372 -18.25 -35.84 -16.54
N GLY A 373 -17.13 -35.10 -16.66
CA GLY A 373 -16.80 -34.35 -17.88
C GLY A 373 -17.64 -33.09 -18.10
N VAL A 374 -18.50 -32.72 -17.16
CA VAL A 374 -19.27 -31.48 -17.18
C VAL A 374 -18.60 -30.42 -16.31
N HIS A 375 -18.61 -29.17 -16.77
CA HIS A 375 -18.00 -28.03 -16.08
C HIS A 375 -19.05 -26.99 -15.70
N PHE A 376 -19.00 -26.53 -14.45
CA PHE A 376 -19.83 -25.44 -13.93
C PHE A 376 -18.93 -24.34 -13.40
N THR A 377 -19.25 -23.08 -13.66
CA THR A 377 -18.46 -21.95 -13.19
C THR A 377 -19.30 -20.97 -12.38
N ALA A 378 -18.65 -20.33 -11.40
CA ALA A 378 -19.14 -19.16 -10.71
C ALA A 378 -18.06 -18.08 -10.69
N ARG A 379 -18.50 -16.82 -10.61
CA ARG A 379 -17.62 -15.66 -10.48
C ARG A 379 -18.07 -14.83 -9.29
N GLN A 380 -17.11 -14.16 -8.66
CA GLN A 380 -17.33 -13.24 -7.57
C GLN A 380 -16.32 -12.11 -7.67
N ARG A 381 -16.78 -10.86 -7.75
CA ARG A 381 -15.93 -9.68 -7.59
C ARG A 381 -15.67 -9.46 -6.10
N VAL A 382 -14.38 -9.42 -5.76
CA VAL A 382 -13.88 -9.24 -4.40
C VAL A 382 -13.15 -7.91 -4.35
N HIS A 383 -13.62 -7.04 -3.47
CA HIS A 383 -12.92 -5.80 -3.12
C HIS A 383 -11.84 -6.11 -2.09
N VAL A 384 -10.59 -5.99 -2.49
CA VAL A 384 -9.43 -6.13 -1.62
C VAL A 384 -8.98 -4.75 -1.19
N ASP A 385 -9.16 -4.44 0.08
CA ASP A 385 -8.62 -3.24 0.72
C ASP A 385 -8.43 -3.51 2.22
N ARG A 386 -7.83 -2.57 2.94
CA ARG A 386 -7.77 -2.60 4.40
C ARG A 386 -9.17 -2.52 4.99
N ASP A 387 -9.43 -3.36 5.99
CA ASP A 387 -10.66 -3.27 6.77
C ASP A 387 -10.48 -2.13 7.76
N TRP A 388 -10.96 -0.94 7.36
CA TRP A 388 -10.79 0.27 8.15
C TRP A 388 -11.48 0.16 9.52
N ASP A 389 -12.52 -0.67 9.65
CA ASP A 389 -13.18 -0.94 10.94
C ASP A 389 -12.26 -1.68 11.92
N ARG A 390 -11.24 -2.38 11.43
CA ARG A 390 -10.24 -3.10 12.22
C ARG A 390 -8.91 -2.38 12.38
N VAL A 391 -8.83 -1.08 12.07
CA VAL A 391 -7.55 -0.33 12.16
C VAL A 391 -6.96 -0.31 13.59
N PHE A 392 -7.80 -0.46 14.61
CA PHE A 392 -7.36 -0.56 16.01
C PHE A 392 -7.14 -2.00 16.47
N ASP A 393 -7.42 -2.99 15.63
CA ASP A 393 -7.09 -4.37 15.91
C ASP A 393 -5.57 -4.53 15.89
N THR A 394 -5.01 -4.89 17.03
CA THR A 394 -3.58 -5.13 17.17
C THR A 394 -3.17 -6.51 16.65
N ASN A 395 -4.13 -7.37 16.29
CA ASN A 395 -3.89 -8.71 15.78
C ASN A 395 -3.61 -8.70 14.27
N ILE A 396 -2.40 -8.26 13.92
CA ILE A 396 -1.87 -8.25 12.54
C ILE A 396 -1.07 -9.54 12.32
N ASP A 397 -1.19 -10.14 11.13
CA ASP A 397 -0.43 -11.34 10.76
C ASP A 397 1.08 -11.03 10.77
N PRO A 398 1.94 -11.97 11.20
CA PRO A 398 3.37 -11.85 10.97
C PRO A 398 3.64 -11.90 9.47
N VAL A 399 4.56 -11.05 8.99
CA VAL A 399 4.93 -10.96 7.56
C VAL A 399 5.36 -12.32 6.97
N GLN A 400 5.96 -13.20 7.79
CA GLN A 400 6.34 -14.55 7.39
C GLN A 400 5.14 -15.38 6.93
N LEU A 401 3.96 -15.23 7.53
CA LEU A 401 2.78 -16.00 7.16
C LEU A 401 2.35 -15.70 5.72
N HIS A 402 2.39 -14.43 5.33
CA HIS A 402 2.10 -13.99 3.96
C HIS A 402 3.21 -14.43 3.00
N GLY A 403 4.48 -14.25 3.41
CA GLY A 403 5.64 -14.70 2.63
C GLY A 403 5.65 -16.18 2.31
N ASN A 404 5.20 -17.03 3.24
CA ASN A 404 5.10 -18.48 3.05
C ASN A 404 4.16 -18.87 1.91
N ILE A 405 3.09 -18.10 1.70
CA ILE A 405 2.14 -18.33 0.61
C ILE A 405 2.72 -17.77 -0.69
N VAL A 406 3.21 -16.53 -0.65
CA VAL A 406 3.68 -15.81 -1.85
C VAL A 406 4.89 -16.49 -2.51
N ARG A 407 5.79 -17.12 -1.74
CA ARG A 407 6.96 -17.79 -2.32
C ARG A 407 6.63 -19.04 -3.15
N GLU A 408 5.44 -19.60 -2.97
CA GLU A 408 4.95 -20.76 -3.73
C GLU A 408 4.24 -20.34 -5.03
N TYR A 409 4.11 -19.03 -5.27
CA TYR A 409 3.46 -18.51 -6.47
C TYR A 409 4.32 -18.71 -7.72
N ASP A 410 3.64 -18.94 -8.84
CA ASP A 410 4.24 -18.92 -10.16
C ASP A 410 4.47 -17.46 -10.59
N PHE A 411 5.65 -16.93 -10.24
CA PHE A 411 6.03 -15.55 -10.53
C PHE A 411 5.95 -15.18 -12.03
N ALA A 412 6.10 -16.14 -12.95
CA ALA A 412 6.00 -15.84 -14.38
C ALA A 412 4.61 -15.32 -14.78
N LYS A 413 3.56 -15.71 -14.06
CA LYS A 413 2.16 -15.32 -14.32
C LYS A 413 1.77 -13.97 -13.72
N LEU A 414 2.54 -13.45 -12.77
CA LEU A 414 2.24 -12.19 -12.11
C LEU A 414 2.47 -10.98 -13.03
N SER A 415 1.74 -9.89 -12.77
CA SER A 415 2.00 -8.59 -13.40
C SER A 415 3.30 -7.98 -12.89
N SER A 416 3.87 -7.00 -13.60
CA SER A 416 5.10 -6.33 -13.15
C SER A 416 4.93 -5.61 -11.81
N ASP A 417 3.74 -5.11 -11.51
CA ASP A 417 3.47 -4.47 -10.22
C ASP A 417 3.43 -5.48 -9.07
N LEU A 418 2.76 -6.62 -9.25
CA LEU A 418 2.75 -7.68 -8.23
C LEU A 418 4.14 -8.30 -8.04
N LEU A 419 4.94 -8.37 -9.11
CA LEU A 419 6.33 -8.82 -9.04
C LEU A 419 7.22 -7.86 -8.25
N ALA A 420 7.02 -6.56 -8.37
CA ALA A 420 7.73 -5.59 -7.54
C ALA A 420 7.40 -5.77 -6.05
N GLU A 421 6.11 -5.93 -5.71
CA GLU A 421 5.71 -6.23 -4.32
C GLU A 421 6.31 -7.54 -3.81
N ALA A 422 6.39 -8.56 -4.67
CA ALA A 422 7.00 -9.84 -4.33
C ALA A 422 8.50 -9.70 -4.06
N VAL A 423 9.25 -8.96 -4.90
CA VAL A 423 10.69 -8.69 -4.69
C VAL A 423 10.91 -8.02 -3.34
N LEU A 424 10.13 -6.97 -3.03
CA LEU A 424 10.23 -6.24 -1.76
C LEU A 424 9.87 -7.11 -0.55
N LEU A 425 8.85 -7.96 -0.67
CA LEU A 425 8.48 -8.90 0.38
C LEU A 425 9.58 -9.94 0.62
N MET A 426 10.17 -10.49 -0.44
CA MET A 426 11.25 -11.49 -0.29
C MET A 426 12.54 -10.88 0.24
N ASP A 427 12.87 -9.65 -0.16
CA ASP A 427 13.95 -8.84 0.42
C ASP A 427 13.75 -8.67 1.92
N ARG A 428 12.54 -8.25 2.34
CA ARG A 428 12.21 -8.07 3.74
C ARG A 428 12.35 -9.34 4.58
N LEU A 429 12.06 -10.49 3.97
CA LEU A 429 12.12 -11.82 4.60
C LEU A 429 13.52 -12.44 4.57
N GLY A 430 14.46 -11.88 3.80
CA GLY A 430 15.77 -12.49 3.56
C GLY A 430 15.70 -13.78 2.75
N ASP A 431 14.64 -13.99 1.95
CA ASP A 431 14.48 -15.18 1.11
C ASP A 431 15.15 -14.96 -0.25
N GLU A 432 16.47 -15.12 -0.29
CA GLU A 432 17.29 -14.85 -1.49
C GLU A 432 16.83 -15.66 -2.70
N LYS A 433 16.38 -16.92 -2.53
CA LYS A 433 15.93 -17.75 -3.65
C LYS A 433 14.67 -17.18 -4.29
N ALA A 434 13.65 -16.86 -3.49
CA ALA A 434 12.41 -16.30 -3.99
C ALA A 434 12.59 -14.85 -4.48
N LEU A 435 13.50 -14.09 -3.88
CA LEU A 435 13.88 -12.75 -4.34
C LEU A 435 14.41 -12.79 -5.77
N TRP A 436 15.40 -13.63 -6.06
CA TRP A 436 15.94 -13.72 -7.41
C TRP A 436 14.94 -14.29 -8.42
N ALA A 437 14.13 -15.27 -8.02
CA ALA A 437 13.08 -15.81 -8.90
C ALA A 437 12.02 -14.75 -9.29
N SER A 438 11.59 -13.93 -8.34
CA SER A 438 10.65 -12.83 -8.61
C SER A 438 11.30 -11.67 -9.37
N ALA A 439 12.57 -11.36 -9.10
CA ALA A 439 13.34 -10.36 -9.81
C ALA A 439 13.58 -10.70 -11.29
N ASP A 440 13.96 -11.95 -11.58
CA ASP A 440 14.14 -12.43 -12.96
C ASP A 440 12.82 -12.38 -13.73
N ALA A 441 11.72 -12.79 -13.08
CA ALA A 441 10.38 -12.67 -13.66
C ALA A 441 9.96 -11.20 -13.90
N PHE A 442 10.37 -10.28 -13.03
CA PHE A 442 10.13 -8.83 -13.20
C PHE A 442 10.89 -8.29 -14.41
N LEU A 443 12.20 -8.55 -14.50
CA LEU A 443 13.06 -8.09 -15.60
C LEU A 443 12.71 -8.75 -16.94
N ALA A 444 12.03 -9.90 -16.93
CA ALA A 444 11.49 -10.53 -18.13
C ALA A 444 10.25 -9.81 -18.71
N LYS A 445 9.62 -8.88 -17.97
CA LYS A 445 8.45 -8.13 -18.48
C LYS A 445 8.87 -7.05 -19.49
N ASP A 446 7.94 -6.71 -20.38
CA ASP A 446 8.15 -5.65 -21.37
C ASP A 446 7.98 -4.25 -20.80
N SER A 447 7.15 -4.10 -19.76
CA SER A 447 6.92 -2.81 -19.12
C SER A 447 6.53 -2.90 -17.65
N ALA A 448 6.83 -1.84 -16.90
CA ALA A 448 6.49 -1.69 -15.49
C ALA A 448 6.28 -0.21 -15.12
N ARG A 449 5.57 0.05 -14.02
CA ARG A 449 5.44 1.42 -13.49
C ARG A 449 6.81 1.95 -13.07
N ALA A 450 6.99 3.26 -13.24
CA ALA A 450 8.24 3.94 -12.94
C ALA A 450 8.64 3.88 -11.44
N SER A 451 7.67 3.81 -10.54
CA SER A 451 7.91 3.57 -9.10
C SER A 451 8.42 2.15 -8.85
N SER A 452 7.75 1.15 -9.41
CA SER A 452 8.11 -0.27 -9.29
C SER A 452 9.54 -0.53 -9.77
N ILE A 453 9.94 0.07 -10.90
CA ILE A 453 11.32 -0.03 -11.42
C ILE A 453 12.33 0.55 -10.44
N ARG A 454 12.08 1.74 -9.86
CA ARG A 454 12.99 2.36 -8.91
C ARG A 454 13.21 1.46 -7.70
N GLU A 455 12.12 1.03 -7.09
CA GLU A 455 12.14 0.21 -5.87
C GLU A 455 12.85 -1.14 -6.10
N VAL A 456 12.52 -1.82 -7.20
CA VAL A 456 13.17 -3.10 -7.54
C VAL A 456 14.67 -2.89 -7.81
N MET A 457 15.04 -1.89 -8.62
CA MET A 457 16.44 -1.69 -8.96
C MET A 457 17.30 -1.17 -7.81
N GLU A 458 16.71 -0.49 -6.83
CA GLU A 458 17.35 -0.12 -5.56
C GLU A 458 17.71 -1.36 -4.72
N VAL A 459 16.89 -2.41 -4.78
CA VAL A 459 17.15 -3.70 -4.13
C VAL A 459 18.18 -4.55 -4.90
N LEU A 460 18.07 -4.60 -6.24
CA LEU A 460 18.86 -5.54 -7.07
C LEU A 460 20.26 -5.03 -7.38
N THR A 461 20.44 -3.73 -7.67
CA THR A 461 21.73 -3.19 -8.12
C THR A 461 22.83 -3.42 -7.08
N PRO A 462 22.66 -3.07 -5.79
CA PRO A 462 23.70 -3.30 -4.78
C PRO A 462 24.03 -4.79 -4.61
N ARG A 463 23.03 -5.67 -4.75
CA ARG A 463 23.24 -7.13 -4.65
C ARG A 463 24.08 -7.69 -5.79
N TYR A 464 23.82 -7.29 -7.03
CA TYR A 464 24.67 -7.69 -8.15
C TYR A 464 26.11 -7.20 -7.96
N ILE A 465 26.30 -5.97 -7.46
CA ILE A 465 27.63 -5.41 -7.20
C ILE A 465 28.33 -6.20 -6.08
N ALA A 466 27.66 -6.47 -4.96
CA ALA A 466 28.21 -7.24 -3.85
C ALA A 466 28.57 -8.68 -4.26
N ALA A 467 27.84 -9.27 -5.21
CA ALA A 467 28.12 -10.58 -5.79
C ALA A 467 29.22 -10.56 -6.89
N ALA A 468 29.89 -9.43 -7.10
CA ALA A 468 30.87 -9.21 -8.18
C ALA A 468 30.31 -9.44 -9.60
N GLN A 469 29.02 -9.16 -9.82
CA GLN A 469 28.29 -9.35 -11.08
C GLN A 469 27.94 -8.00 -11.74
N ALA A 470 28.92 -7.09 -11.82
CA ALA A 470 28.71 -5.73 -12.36
C ALA A 470 28.15 -5.71 -13.80
N ARG A 471 28.49 -6.69 -14.63
CA ARG A 471 27.90 -6.83 -15.98
C ARG A 471 26.39 -7.05 -15.91
N LYS A 472 25.93 -7.99 -15.07
CA LYS A 472 24.49 -8.22 -14.88
C LYS A 472 23.79 -7.01 -14.28
N ALA A 473 24.42 -6.28 -13.36
CA ALA A 473 23.87 -5.03 -12.84
C ALA A 473 23.63 -4.01 -13.97
N CYS A 474 24.64 -3.81 -14.83
CA CYS A 474 24.55 -2.91 -15.98
C CYS A 474 23.45 -3.34 -16.96
N ASP A 475 23.40 -4.63 -17.30
CA ASP A 475 22.40 -5.17 -18.24
C ASP A 475 20.97 -5.06 -17.67
N ALA A 476 20.79 -5.35 -16.37
CA ALA A 476 19.52 -5.21 -15.67
C ALA A 476 19.04 -3.76 -15.62
N LEU A 477 19.94 -2.80 -15.36
CA LEU A 477 19.62 -1.36 -15.40
C LEU A 477 19.23 -0.91 -16.81
N CYS A 478 19.95 -1.36 -17.84
CA CYS A 478 19.58 -1.10 -19.23
C CYS A 478 18.18 -1.65 -19.56
N LYS A 479 17.89 -2.89 -19.19
CA LYS A 479 16.56 -3.50 -19.36
C LYS A 479 15.48 -2.72 -18.60
N ALA A 480 15.74 -2.34 -17.35
CA ALA A 480 14.81 -1.55 -16.54
C ALA A 480 14.50 -0.17 -17.15
N ALA A 481 15.49 0.47 -17.79
CA ALA A 481 15.28 1.72 -18.52
C ALA A 481 14.30 1.56 -19.70
N GLU A 482 14.35 0.42 -20.39
CA GLU A 482 13.48 0.11 -21.53
C GLU A 482 12.04 -0.22 -21.09
N MET A 483 11.85 -0.71 -19.87
CA MET A 483 10.55 -1.09 -19.32
C MET A 483 9.62 0.09 -18.95
N THR A 484 10.11 1.33 -18.97
CA THR A 484 9.29 2.52 -18.66
C THR A 484 9.43 3.59 -19.72
N LYS A 485 8.35 4.37 -19.93
CA LYS A 485 8.35 5.57 -20.77
C LYS A 485 8.57 6.86 -19.97
N ASP A 486 8.66 6.77 -18.64
CA ASP A 486 8.96 7.92 -17.78
C ASP A 486 10.39 8.41 -18.06
N PRO A 487 10.57 9.66 -18.52
CA PRO A 487 11.88 10.16 -18.94
C PRO A 487 12.87 10.26 -17.79
N ALA A 488 12.41 10.56 -16.57
CA ALA A 488 13.27 10.74 -15.41
C ALA A 488 13.78 9.39 -14.88
N VAL A 489 12.89 8.40 -14.74
CA VAL A 489 13.30 7.06 -14.28
C VAL A 489 14.15 6.35 -15.33
N ARG A 490 13.79 6.44 -16.61
CA ARG A 490 14.61 5.89 -17.70
C ARG A 490 16.03 6.47 -17.70
N SER A 491 16.14 7.78 -17.53
CA SER A 491 17.44 8.47 -17.43
C SER A 491 18.22 8.06 -16.19
N ALA A 492 17.55 7.90 -15.05
CA ALA A 492 18.19 7.41 -13.82
C ALA A 492 18.80 6.02 -14.01
N MET A 493 18.08 5.10 -14.66
CA MET A 493 18.56 3.75 -14.95
C MET A 493 19.77 3.76 -15.89
N TRP A 494 19.73 4.54 -16.98
CA TRP A 494 20.89 4.69 -17.87
C TRP A 494 22.09 5.35 -17.19
N ASN A 495 21.87 6.33 -16.32
CA ASN A 495 22.94 6.97 -15.56
C ASN A 495 23.62 5.97 -14.60
N GLN A 496 22.84 5.17 -13.87
CA GLN A 496 23.39 4.12 -13.01
C GLN A 496 24.10 3.02 -13.83
N ALA A 497 23.55 2.64 -14.99
CA ALA A 497 24.19 1.69 -15.90
C ALA A 497 25.52 2.25 -16.42
N GLY A 498 25.54 3.52 -16.85
CA GLY A 498 26.74 4.22 -17.32
C GLY A 498 27.82 4.32 -16.24
N ASN A 499 27.43 4.63 -15.00
CA ASN A 499 28.35 4.62 -13.85
C ASN A 499 28.93 3.21 -13.60
N THR A 500 28.09 2.18 -13.68
CA THR A 500 28.53 0.78 -13.52
C THR A 500 29.49 0.37 -14.64
N ALA A 501 29.17 0.69 -15.89
CA ALA A 501 30.01 0.46 -17.06
C ALA A 501 31.36 1.16 -16.94
N LEU A 502 31.37 2.43 -16.52
CA LEU A 502 32.58 3.23 -16.44
C LEU A 502 33.49 2.78 -15.29
N TYR A 503 32.93 2.68 -14.08
CA TYR A 503 33.72 2.53 -12.86
C TYR A 503 33.96 1.08 -12.44
N ARG A 504 33.03 0.17 -12.74
CA ARG A 504 33.14 -1.24 -12.33
C ARG A 504 33.59 -2.15 -13.48
N LEU A 505 33.24 -1.82 -14.72
CA LEU A 505 33.57 -2.64 -15.90
C LEU A 505 34.71 -2.06 -16.74
N GLY A 506 35.06 -0.78 -16.59
CA GLY A 506 36.03 -0.10 -17.44
C GLY A 506 35.58 0.03 -18.90
N ALA A 507 34.29 -0.16 -19.19
CA ALA A 507 33.71 -0.10 -20.53
C ALA A 507 33.38 1.36 -20.91
N VAL A 508 34.45 2.14 -21.18
CA VAL A 508 34.37 3.60 -21.36
C VAL A 508 33.42 4.02 -22.49
N ASP A 509 33.45 3.34 -23.64
CA ASP A 509 32.60 3.69 -24.79
C ASP A 509 31.12 3.33 -24.56
N GLU A 510 30.86 2.20 -23.91
CA GLU A 510 29.50 1.80 -23.51
C GLU A 510 28.91 2.81 -22.53
N ALA A 511 29.68 3.23 -21.52
CA ALA A 511 29.28 4.26 -20.57
C ALA A 511 28.96 5.58 -21.27
N GLY A 512 29.80 6.02 -22.23
CA GLY A 512 29.55 7.21 -23.05
C GLY A 512 28.19 7.16 -23.75
N ASN A 513 27.91 6.05 -24.44
CA ASN A 513 26.63 5.86 -25.13
C ASN A 513 25.42 5.92 -24.17
N LEU A 514 25.55 5.41 -22.94
CA LEU A 514 24.48 5.43 -21.94
C LEU A 514 24.23 6.84 -21.40
N PHE A 515 25.29 7.60 -21.10
CA PHE A 515 25.14 8.99 -20.68
C PHE A 515 24.61 9.88 -21.81
N ASP A 516 25.00 9.64 -23.06
CA ASP A 516 24.47 10.35 -24.22
C ASP A 516 22.96 10.11 -24.39
N LYS A 517 22.51 8.86 -24.23
CA LYS A 517 21.07 8.52 -24.21
C LYS A 517 20.33 9.29 -23.12
N SER A 518 20.87 9.30 -21.89
CA SER A 518 20.25 10.03 -20.78
C SER A 518 20.21 11.54 -20.99
N ALA A 519 21.32 12.15 -21.41
CA ALA A 519 21.39 13.59 -21.69
C ALA A 519 20.41 13.99 -22.80
N ALA A 520 20.32 13.20 -23.88
CA ALA A 520 19.37 13.44 -24.97
C ALA A 520 17.92 13.36 -24.50
N GLN A 521 17.57 12.35 -23.69
CA GLN A 521 16.22 12.17 -23.12
C GLN A 521 15.82 13.35 -22.23
N MET A 522 16.77 13.92 -21.49
CA MET A 522 16.53 15.03 -20.56
C MET A 522 16.81 16.41 -21.16
N LYS A 523 17.06 16.50 -22.48
CA LYS A 523 17.39 17.77 -23.15
C LYS A 523 16.33 18.86 -22.96
N ALA A 524 15.05 18.49 -22.88
CA ALA A 524 13.96 19.43 -22.62
C ALA A 524 13.85 19.86 -21.14
N SER A 525 14.65 19.28 -20.24
CA SER A 525 14.70 19.57 -18.81
C SER A 525 16.16 19.66 -18.34
N PRO A 526 16.93 20.63 -18.84
CA PRO A 526 18.39 20.69 -18.64
C PRO A 526 18.78 20.96 -17.18
N ARG A 527 17.88 21.53 -16.37
CA ARG A 527 18.07 21.75 -14.93
C ARG A 527 17.67 20.55 -14.07
N SER A 528 17.22 19.45 -14.67
CA SER A 528 16.89 18.23 -13.92
C SER A 528 18.14 17.58 -13.35
N SER A 529 18.02 16.96 -12.17
CA SER A 529 19.11 16.19 -11.56
C SER A 529 19.64 15.11 -12.52
N GLN A 530 18.76 14.43 -13.25
CA GLN A 530 19.16 13.37 -14.19
C GLN A 530 19.95 13.89 -15.39
N HIS A 531 19.61 15.07 -15.93
CA HIS A 531 20.42 15.70 -16.97
C HIS A 531 21.81 16.06 -16.45
N ARG A 532 21.88 16.63 -15.24
CA ARG A 532 23.15 16.98 -14.60
C ARG A 532 24.04 15.73 -14.41
N VAL A 533 23.48 14.66 -13.83
CA VAL A 533 24.20 13.39 -13.65
C VAL A 533 24.75 12.87 -14.98
N ALA A 534 23.95 12.89 -16.05
CA ALA A 534 24.38 12.46 -17.37
C ALA A 534 25.53 13.32 -17.93
N ARG A 535 25.44 14.65 -17.81
CA ARG A 535 26.49 15.58 -18.27
C ARG A 535 27.80 15.39 -17.48
N ILE A 536 27.72 15.12 -16.17
CA ILE A 536 28.90 14.75 -15.37
C ILE A 536 29.48 13.42 -15.86
N GLY A 537 28.63 12.42 -16.13
CA GLY A 537 29.07 11.14 -16.68
C GLY A 537 29.78 11.27 -18.03
N GLN A 538 29.30 12.12 -18.94
CA GLN A 538 29.99 12.44 -20.20
C GLN A 538 31.39 13.03 -19.97
N ALA A 539 31.52 13.94 -19.00
CA ALA A 539 32.81 14.51 -18.64
C ALA A 539 33.73 13.47 -17.95
N ASP A 540 33.17 12.57 -17.15
CA ASP A 540 33.90 11.45 -16.56
C ASP A 540 34.44 10.49 -17.65
N VAL A 541 33.68 10.27 -18.73
CA VAL A 541 34.14 9.50 -19.90
C VAL A 541 35.32 10.18 -20.60
N LEU A 542 35.26 11.50 -20.80
CA LEU A 542 36.39 12.28 -21.34
C LEU A 542 37.61 12.21 -20.42
N ARG A 543 37.40 12.29 -19.10
CA ARG A 543 38.45 12.11 -18.08
C ARG A 543 39.11 10.74 -18.22
N HIS A 544 38.34 9.66 -18.37
CA HIS A 544 38.86 8.31 -18.59
C HIS A 544 39.61 8.13 -19.93
N ARG A 545 39.32 8.98 -20.94
CA ARG A 545 40.04 9.02 -22.22
C ARG A 545 41.30 9.90 -22.21
N GLY A 546 41.62 10.55 -21.08
CA GLY A 546 42.73 11.51 -20.98
C GLY A 546 42.46 12.86 -21.65
N GLN A 547 41.20 13.17 -21.96
CA GLN A 547 40.78 14.41 -22.62
C GLN A 547 40.42 15.49 -21.57
N SER A 548 41.37 15.82 -20.70
CA SER A 548 41.16 16.61 -19.48
C SER A 548 40.63 18.01 -19.71
N SER A 549 41.12 18.71 -20.75
CA SER A 549 40.65 20.06 -21.08
C SER A 549 39.16 20.07 -21.44
N ALA A 550 38.71 19.07 -22.21
CA ALA A 550 37.31 18.94 -22.60
C ALA A 550 36.43 18.51 -21.41
N ALA A 551 36.93 17.62 -20.55
CA ALA A 551 36.24 17.26 -19.31
C ALA A 551 36.07 18.47 -18.38
N MET A 552 37.14 19.25 -18.19
CA MET A 552 37.16 20.45 -17.35
C MET A 552 36.18 21.51 -17.84
N GLU A 553 36.06 21.71 -19.15
CA GLU A 553 35.09 22.63 -19.73
C GLU A 553 33.65 22.28 -19.33
N ILE A 554 33.27 21.01 -19.45
CA ILE A 554 31.94 20.54 -19.06
C ILE A 554 31.73 20.67 -17.54
N TYR A 555 32.71 20.28 -16.72
CA TYR A 555 32.59 20.40 -15.26
C TYR A 555 32.41 21.84 -14.80
N ASN A 556 33.16 22.80 -15.38
CA ASN A 556 33.05 24.22 -15.04
C ASN A 556 31.71 24.82 -15.46
N GLN A 557 31.19 24.43 -16.63
CA GLN A 557 29.84 24.81 -17.06
C GLN A 557 28.80 24.35 -16.02
N LEU A 558 28.89 23.11 -15.55
CA LEU A 558 27.94 22.55 -14.57
C LEU A 558 28.12 23.16 -13.18
N ALA A 559 29.34 23.47 -12.74
CA ALA A 559 29.57 24.14 -11.46
C ALA A 559 28.95 25.55 -11.44
N ALA A 560 29.00 26.27 -12.57
CA ALA A 560 28.40 27.60 -12.69
C ALA A 560 26.87 27.61 -12.59
N GLU A 561 26.19 26.47 -12.83
CA GLU A 561 24.73 26.36 -12.76
C GLU A 561 24.20 26.31 -11.32
N GLN A 562 25.02 25.91 -10.35
CA GLN A 562 24.62 25.76 -8.94
C GLN A 562 25.75 26.17 -8.00
N THR A 563 25.58 27.27 -7.27
CA THR A 563 26.50 27.66 -6.20
C THR A 563 26.11 26.97 -4.90
N PRO A 564 27.01 26.21 -4.24
CA PRO A 564 26.71 25.60 -2.96
C PRO A 564 26.48 26.65 -1.87
N VAL A 565 25.64 26.31 -0.90
CA VAL A 565 25.34 27.18 0.26
C VAL A 565 26.64 27.46 1.03
N GLY A 566 26.96 28.74 1.22
CA GLY A 566 28.19 29.18 1.89
C GLY A 566 29.46 29.18 1.02
N GLY A 567 29.32 28.93 -0.28
CA GLY A 567 30.40 29.02 -1.27
C GLY A 567 31.23 27.74 -1.38
N GLU A 568 32.03 27.65 -2.46
CA GLU A 568 32.73 26.42 -2.81
C GLU A 568 33.77 26.00 -1.76
N SER A 569 34.52 26.94 -1.18
CA SER A 569 35.55 26.61 -0.18
C SER A 569 34.97 25.97 1.06
N LEU A 570 33.82 26.46 1.55
CA LEU A 570 33.13 25.87 2.67
C LEU A 570 32.58 24.48 2.31
N ALA A 571 31.99 24.34 1.12
CA ALA A 571 31.48 23.06 0.64
C ALA A 571 32.59 22.00 0.56
N ARG A 572 33.74 22.32 -0.05
CA ARG A 572 34.92 21.44 -0.11
C ARG A 572 35.37 21.01 1.28
N GLY A 573 35.53 21.97 2.19
CA GLY A 573 35.93 21.69 3.58
C GLY A 573 34.91 20.85 4.35
N ASN A 574 33.62 20.99 4.05
CA ASN A 574 32.56 20.18 4.65
C ASN A 574 32.59 18.75 4.10
N PHE A 575 32.58 18.57 2.78
CA PHE A 575 32.59 17.24 2.17
C PHE A 575 33.82 16.44 2.58
N ALA A 576 35.01 17.04 2.49
CA ALA A 576 36.26 16.39 2.86
C ALA A 576 36.22 15.83 4.29
N ARG A 577 35.83 16.66 5.27
CA ARG A 577 35.77 16.25 6.68
C ARG A 577 34.79 15.11 6.92
N HIS A 578 33.62 15.13 6.26
CA HIS A 578 32.63 14.05 6.41
C HIS A 578 33.13 12.76 5.77
N VAL A 579 33.68 12.81 4.55
CA VAL A 579 34.22 11.61 3.89
C VAL A 579 35.36 11.00 4.71
N GLU A 580 36.30 11.81 5.19
CA GLU A 580 37.41 11.33 6.04
C GLU A 580 36.88 10.69 7.33
N GLU A 581 35.92 11.32 7.99
CA GLU A 581 35.29 10.81 9.20
C GLU A 581 34.57 9.49 8.94
N TYR A 582 33.78 9.40 7.88
CA TYR A 582 33.05 8.17 7.52
C TYR A 582 33.99 7.01 7.16
N ILE A 583 35.09 7.28 6.43
CA ILE A 583 36.14 6.27 6.20
C ILE A 583 36.76 5.84 7.53
N ARG A 584 37.07 6.79 8.42
CA ARG A 584 37.68 6.52 9.73
C ARG A 584 36.77 5.67 10.64
N THR A 585 35.47 5.93 10.64
CA THR A 585 34.47 5.20 11.43
C THR A 585 33.97 3.93 10.74
N ARG A 586 34.44 3.64 9.52
CA ARG A 586 34.04 2.50 8.67
C ARG A 586 32.59 2.55 8.20
N ASP A 587 31.98 3.73 8.18
CA ASP A 587 30.69 3.95 7.54
C ASP A 587 30.90 4.18 6.03
N HIS A 588 31.24 3.10 5.33
CA HIS A 588 31.65 3.21 3.93
C HIS A 588 30.51 3.61 3.00
N ASP A 589 29.25 3.31 3.35
CA ASP A 589 28.08 3.70 2.54
C ASP A 589 27.85 5.21 2.63
N ALA A 590 27.89 5.79 3.84
CA ALA A 590 27.81 7.23 4.01
C ALA A 590 28.99 7.97 3.34
N ALA A 591 30.19 7.38 3.37
CA ALA A 591 31.36 7.90 2.66
C ALA A 591 31.15 7.93 1.13
N GLU A 592 30.63 6.85 0.53
CA GLU A 592 30.34 6.79 -0.91
C GLU A 592 29.27 7.80 -1.30
N GLN A 593 28.16 7.86 -0.56
CA GLN A 593 27.10 8.84 -0.79
C GLN A 593 27.63 10.29 -0.71
N CYS A 594 28.44 10.60 0.30
CA CYS A 594 29.01 11.93 0.47
C CYS A 594 29.98 12.30 -0.66
N LEU A 595 30.77 11.34 -1.16
CA LEU A 595 31.61 11.52 -2.35
C LEU A 595 30.79 11.75 -3.61
N ASP A 596 29.69 11.03 -3.79
CA ASP A 596 28.78 11.23 -4.93
C ASP A 596 28.11 12.60 -4.89
N GLU A 597 27.68 13.06 -3.71
CA GLU A 597 27.14 14.41 -3.51
C GLU A 597 28.19 15.49 -3.79
N TRP A 598 29.44 15.30 -3.36
CA TRP A 598 30.55 16.20 -3.70
C TRP A 598 30.75 16.22 -5.22
N ALA A 599 30.84 15.06 -5.87
CA ALA A 599 31.00 14.94 -7.31
C ALA A 599 29.87 15.63 -8.09
N GLN A 600 28.64 15.62 -7.58
CA GLN A 600 27.51 16.34 -8.19
C GLN A 600 27.60 17.85 -7.97
N THR A 601 28.11 18.28 -6.82
CA THR A 601 28.15 19.70 -6.43
C THR A 601 29.33 20.42 -7.09
N LEU A 602 30.54 19.86 -6.99
CA LEU A 602 31.80 20.43 -7.48
C LEU A 602 32.54 19.41 -8.36
N PRO A 603 32.01 19.09 -9.55
CA PRO A 603 32.54 18.01 -10.38
C PRO A 603 33.99 18.24 -10.85
N ALA A 604 34.42 19.50 -10.98
CA ALA A 604 35.80 19.85 -11.37
C ALA A 604 36.85 19.40 -10.34
N ASP A 605 36.47 19.20 -9.08
CA ASP A 605 37.39 18.75 -8.02
C ASP A 605 37.93 17.32 -8.28
N LYS A 606 37.24 16.55 -9.13
CA LYS A 606 37.71 15.26 -9.66
C LYS A 606 39.01 15.36 -10.46
N LEU A 607 39.33 16.52 -11.05
CA LEU A 607 40.58 16.79 -11.76
C LEU A 607 41.62 17.48 -10.88
N HIS A 608 41.18 18.16 -9.81
CA HIS A 608 42.09 18.76 -8.83
C HIS A 608 42.84 17.68 -8.03
N GLY A 609 42.12 16.64 -7.61
CA GLY A 609 42.69 15.37 -7.15
C GLY A 609 42.36 14.97 -5.71
N TYR A 610 41.89 15.89 -4.86
CA TYR A 610 41.57 15.54 -3.48
C TYR A 610 40.36 14.59 -3.37
N TRP A 611 39.33 14.84 -4.17
CA TRP A 611 38.19 13.94 -4.27
C TRP A 611 38.62 12.53 -4.69
N SER A 612 39.50 12.41 -5.69
CA SER A 612 40.02 11.12 -6.16
C SER A 612 40.89 10.42 -5.13
N LEU A 613 41.64 11.17 -4.31
CA LEU A 613 42.42 10.61 -3.22
C LEU A 613 41.51 9.96 -2.18
N LEU A 614 40.47 10.68 -1.73
CA LEU A 614 39.50 10.14 -0.78
C LEU A 614 38.70 8.97 -1.37
N ARG A 615 38.36 9.02 -2.67
CA ARG A 615 37.76 7.89 -3.37
C ARG A 615 38.68 6.67 -3.40
N ALA A 616 39.96 6.82 -3.73
CA ALA A 616 40.92 5.73 -3.73
C ALA A 616 41.06 5.10 -2.33
N ARG A 617 41.12 5.93 -1.28
CA ARG A 617 41.12 5.47 0.12
C ARG A 617 39.86 4.72 0.50
N LEU A 618 38.68 5.20 0.11
CA LEU A 618 37.42 4.50 0.33
C LEU A 618 37.41 3.12 -0.36
N LEU A 619 37.85 3.07 -1.62
CA LEU A 619 37.93 1.83 -2.39
C LEU A 619 38.90 0.83 -1.73
N ILE A 620 40.07 1.30 -1.27
CA ILE A 620 41.03 0.48 -0.50
C ILE A 620 40.43 0.00 0.82
N ALA A 621 39.71 0.85 1.56
CA ALA A 621 39.02 0.49 2.80
C ALA A 621 37.93 -0.58 2.56
N ARG A 622 37.33 -0.61 1.37
CA ARG A 622 36.41 -1.64 0.89
C ARG A 622 37.09 -2.86 0.26
N SER A 623 38.42 -2.92 0.23
CA SER A 623 39.20 -3.95 -0.46
C SER A 623 38.96 -4.03 -1.98
N LEU A 624 38.48 -2.94 -2.60
CA LEU A 624 38.29 -2.80 -4.04
C LEU A 624 39.57 -2.25 -4.70
N TYR A 625 40.69 -2.96 -4.49
CA TYR A 625 42.02 -2.48 -4.86
C TYR A 625 42.19 -2.21 -6.37
N GLY A 626 41.59 -3.03 -7.23
CA GLY A 626 41.65 -2.82 -8.69
C GLY A 626 41.01 -1.51 -9.12
N GLU A 627 39.87 -1.16 -8.52
CA GLU A 627 39.17 0.10 -8.80
C GLU A 627 39.94 1.31 -8.25
N ALA A 628 40.57 1.17 -7.08
CA ALA A 628 41.43 2.20 -6.52
C ALA A 628 42.61 2.53 -7.45
N VAL A 629 43.29 1.49 -7.98
CA VAL A 629 44.36 1.66 -8.97
C VAL A 629 43.84 2.32 -10.24
N MET A 630 42.65 1.95 -10.71
CA MET A 630 42.04 2.58 -11.88
C MET A 630 41.76 4.07 -11.65
N GLU A 631 41.19 4.48 -10.52
CA GLU A 631 40.92 5.89 -10.22
C GLU A 631 42.21 6.71 -10.17
N VAL A 632 43.26 6.21 -9.50
CA VAL A 632 44.58 6.88 -9.45
C VAL A 632 45.15 7.04 -10.85
N ARG A 633 45.11 5.98 -11.66
CA ARG A 633 45.62 6.00 -13.03
C ARG A 633 44.89 7.01 -13.91
N VAL A 634 43.56 7.03 -13.83
CA VAL A 634 42.70 7.94 -14.60
C VAL A 634 43.02 9.39 -14.25
N LEU A 635 43.14 9.71 -12.95
CA LEU A 635 43.49 11.07 -12.55
C LEU A 635 44.89 11.45 -13.01
N LEU A 636 45.91 10.61 -12.81
CA LEU A 636 47.29 10.97 -13.19
C LEU A 636 47.48 11.03 -14.71
N ALA A 637 46.70 10.28 -15.49
CA ALA A 637 46.67 10.44 -16.95
C ALA A 637 45.99 11.75 -17.36
N ALA A 638 45.03 12.23 -16.56
CA ALA A 638 44.30 13.46 -16.84
C ALA A 638 45.04 14.73 -16.33
N ASN A 639 45.71 14.66 -15.18
CA ASN A 639 46.41 15.75 -14.54
C ASN A 639 47.56 15.20 -13.66
N ASP A 640 48.71 14.95 -14.28
CA ASP A 640 49.93 14.48 -13.61
C ASP A 640 50.54 15.54 -12.66
N ALA A 641 50.22 16.81 -12.87
CA ALA A 641 50.60 17.95 -12.03
C ALA A 641 49.69 18.18 -10.81
N SER A 642 48.76 17.26 -10.51
CA SER A 642 47.91 17.36 -9.33
C SER A 642 48.74 17.51 -8.04
N PRO A 643 48.37 18.42 -7.11
CA PRO A 643 49.10 18.56 -5.84
C PRO A 643 49.00 17.33 -4.94
N TYR A 644 48.09 16.39 -5.25
CA TYR A 644 47.89 15.14 -4.51
C TYR A 644 48.54 13.93 -5.22
N ALA A 645 49.29 14.15 -6.31
CA ALA A 645 49.90 13.08 -7.08
C ALA A 645 50.81 12.14 -6.25
N PRO A 646 51.66 12.63 -5.32
CA PRO A 646 52.45 11.75 -4.46
C PRO A 646 51.59 10.81 -3.61
N GLU A 647 50.56 11.34 -2.95
CA GLU A 647 49.64 10.59 -2.08
C GLU A 647 48.84 9.58 -2.89
N LEU A 648 48.33 9.97 -4.06
CA LEU A 648 47.61 9.07 -4.97
C LEU A 648 48.50 7.90 -5.43
N LEU A 649 49.75 8.17 -5.80
CA LEU A 649 50.71 7.12 -6.14
C LEU A 649 50.97 6.19 -4.94
N MET A 650 51.04 6.73 -3.73
CA MET A 650 51.17 5.91 -2.51
C MET A 650 49.95 5.00 -2.31
N GLU A 651 48.72 5.51 -2.46
CA GLU A 651 47.52 4.68 -2.40
C GLU A 651 47.51 3.59 -3.48
N ALA A 652 47.95 3.89 -4.71
CA ALA A 652 48.11 2.88 -5.75
C ALA A 652 49.18 1.83 -5.40
N ALA A 653 50.30 2.22 -4.79
CA ALA A 653 51.32 1.27 -4.33
C ALA A 653 50.75 0.35 -3.23
N ILE A 654 49.97 0.88 -2.29
CA ILE A 654 49.26 0.09 -1.27
C ILE A 654 48.29 -0.89 -1.93
N ALA A 655 47.49 -0.43 -2.89
CA ALA A 655 46.54 -1.28 -3.61
C ALA A 655 47.24 -2.40 -4.42
N HIS A 656 48.32 -2.09 -5.15
CA HIS A 656 49.13 -3.08 -5.86
C HIS A 656 49.79 -4.09 -4.92
N LYS A 657 50.25 -3.65 -3.75
CA LYS A 657 50.77 -4.55 -2.71
C LYS A 657 49.70 -5.52 -2.23
N SER A 658 48.48 -5.03 -1.96
CA SER A 658 47.34 -5.86 -1.57
C SER A 658 46.87 -6.81 -2.68
N LEU A 659 47.10 -6.46 -3.94
CA LEU A 659 46.87 -7.33 -5.11
C LEU A 659 48.02 -8.34 -5.35
N ASN A 660 49.03 -8.38 -4.49
CA ASN A 660 50.23 -9.21 -4.64
C ASN A 660 50.98 -8.94 -5.96
N GLN A 661 51.12 -7.65 -6.32
CA GLN A 661 51.85 -7.19 -7.50
C GLN A 661 53.12 -6.42 -7.05
N PRO A 662 54.17 -7.14 -6.59
CA PRO A 662 55.35 -6.52 -5.97
C PRO A 662 56.17 -5.68 -6.96
N ASP A 663 56.23 -6.06 -8.24
CA ASP A 663 56.96 -5.31 -9.26
C ASP A 663 56.32 -3.95 -9.52
N GLN A 664 54.99 -3.90 -9.63
CA GLN A 664 54.23 -2.66 -9.79
C GLN A 664 54.34 -1.79 -8.53
N THR A 665 54.26 -2.42 -7.36
CA THR A 665 54.45 -1.74 -6.07
C THR A 665 55.83 -1.06 -6.02
N ARG A 666 56.91 -1.81 -6.32
CA ARG A 666 58.28 -1.27 -6.33
C ARG A 666 58.43 -0.14 -7.34
N ALA A 667 57.95 -0.34 -8.57
CA ALA A 667 58.05 0.67 -9.63
C ALA A 667 57.38 2.00 -9.25
N ILE A 668 56.20 1.93 -8.63
CA ILE A 668 55.50 3.13 -8.16
C ILE A 668 56.25 3.80 -7.01
N LEU A 669 56.73 3.04 -6.02
CA LEU A 669 57.49 3.61 -4.90
C LEU A 669 58.79 4.29 -5.38
N GLU A 670 59.52 3.66 -6.31
CA GLU A 670 60.72 4.25 -6.92
C GLU A 670 60.40 5.54 -7.69
N ARG A 671 59.27 5.56 -8.41
CA ARG A 671 58.75 6.76 -9.07
C ARG A 671 58.48 7.88 -8.07
N ILE A 672 57.82 7.60 -6.95
CA ILE A 672 57.55 8.61 -5.91
C ILE A 672 58.86 9.23 -5.40
N VAL A 673 59.86 8.39 -5.08
CA VAL A 673 61.16 8.86 -4.56
C VAL A 673 61.91 9.71 -5.59
N LYS A 674 61.80 9.36 -6.87
CA LYS A 674 62.48 10.07 -7.97
C LYS A 674 61.81 11.40 -8.31
N GLU A 675 60.49 11.39 -8.46
CA GLU A 675 59.73 12.54 -8.99
C GLU A 675 59.30 13.52 -7.88
N TYR A 676 59.20 13.07 -6.62
CA TYR A 676 58.67 13.86 -5.50
C TYR A 676 59.57 13.77 -4.26
N SER A 677 60.89 13.83 -4.46
CA SER A 677 61.93 13.60 -3.44
C SER A 677 61.81 14.46 -2.17
N GLU A 678 61.22 15.66 -2.27
CA GLU A 678 61.03 16.59 -1.15
C GLU A 678 59.74 16.32 -0.33
N SER A 679 58.85 15.46 -0.81
CA SER A 679 57.56 15.17 -0.15
C SER A 679 57.71 14.26 1.08
N GLN A 680 56.80 14.39 2.04
CA GLN A 680 56.70 13.43 3.16
C GLN A 680 56.42 12.01 2.65
N THR A 681 55.62 11.89 1.58
CA THR A 681 55.27 10.64 0.92
C THR A 681 56.48 9.93 0.31
N ALA A 682 57.48 10.65 -0.20
CA ALA A 682 58.74 10.06 -0.66
C ALA A 682 59.55 9.44 0.48
N ARG A 683 59.54 10.02 1.69
CA ARG A 683 60.18 9.41 2.86
C ARG A 683 59.52 8.09 3.23
N GLN A 684 58.18 8.07 3.25
CA GLN A 684 57.41 6.85 3.47
C GLN A 684 57.69 5.79 2.40
N ALA A 685 57.79 6.19 1.12
CA ALA A 685 58.10 5.28 0.03
C ALA A 685 59.50 4.64 0.18
N GLN A 686 60.51 5.41 0.63
CA GLN A 686 61.83 4.89 0.93
C GLN A 686 61.81 3.85 2.07
N GLU A 687 61.03 4.09 3.11
CA GLU A 687 60.86 3.14 4.22
C GLU A 687 60.22 1.83 3.74
N MET A 688 59.17 1.91 2.92
CA MET A 688 58.51 0.74 2.33
C MET A 688 59.44 -0.06 1.41
N LEU A 689 60.26 0.63 0.59
CA LEU A 689 61.27 -0.01 -0.27
C LEU A 689 62.37 -0.72 0.54
N LYS A 690 62.73 -0.20 1.71
CA LYS A 690 63.70 -0.83 2.63
C LYS A 690 63.10 -2.04 3.36
N ALA A 691 61.84 -1.95 3.77
CA ALA A 691 61.15 -3.02 4.50
C ALA A 691 60.77 -4.23 3.62
N GLY A 692 60.74 -4.07 2.30
CA GLY A 692 60.47 -5.15 1.33
C GLY A 692 61.72 -5.79 0.70
N ARG A 693 62.91 -5.58 1.27
CA ARG A 693 64.16 -6.23 0.86
C ARG A 693 64.44 -7.49 1.64
#